data_AF-A0AAJ2NVE9-F1
#
_entry.id   AF-A0AAJ2NVE9-F1
#
_cell.length_a   1.000
_cell.length_b   1.000
_cell.length_c   1.000
_cell.angle_alpha   90.00
_cell.angle_beta   90.00
_cell.angle_gamma   90.00
#
_symmetry.space_group_name_H-M   'P 1'
#
loop_
_entity.id
_entity.type
_entity.pdbx_description
1 polymer ?
#
loop_
_entity_poly.entity_id
_entity_poly.type
_entity_poly.pdbx_seq_one_letter_code
_entity_poly.pdbx_strand_id
1 'polypeptide(L)'
;MKVMTALFAPTDAVRRAEELREAGASGVFTFEGPHDVFTPLVLASQVGCLDLMSNVAIAFPRNPIQLAHQAHDLQTLSEGRFILGLGTQIRAQIEKRYGTGFDRPVDRMTELVGALRAIFDTWATGERLNFRGEFYRHTLMTPTFVPPPSPYGPPPIYLGALGPRLTRAAAEVADGLLVMPFGTTRFLREHTMTNVRAGLAAAGRSEEEFEVVPEVIVSVTDDRSDDDDQMIQVVARAQPSYEQPWLQVGYFSGHMFLNLTEGTALSSGLLGNSLEQFSTSICGRVVDELVPTPPQPLPRRLGNTVRLSTFALTAGPAVRGLGEQIGEFEVPTGCDPLQAWRQLEAGMHLYCEVTLTHVRSSSRAAVAANVLESVLMRQAVAAGGTEDNGRAEASRLMAGAADVESALMLAELESVVRALAADSAATERFLGADPGAAVEAVLASADGWGVALRRFLSRHGHRGYRELCMRDASWADDPEGLGAIMQVMVRSTLERGGRASETAEVPEPESPVIRQLARWARAGARGREETKSRMALMAHSLKRGYRHLGEVLSASGRLPDADLVFFFDRPELARIVGAPGPVTGGLASHGSDGSVSASPEELVAQAVERPKALAFQDALEFPDVSVGRPTALIARPPREAAGGEIVGRPASRGTVAGVVRVARSIVDAREVQPGEILVAPVTDVGWTPYFTVIAALVTDIGSSVSHGAVVAREYGLPCVVNTIDATRTLRTGDRVRVDGDRGVVTRLEG
;
A
#
# COMPACT_ATOMS: atom_id res chain seq x y z
N MET A 1 -10.81 -6.56 34.80
CA MET A 1 -10.09 -5.34 34.35
C MET A 1 -11.13 -4.45 33.70
N LYS A 2 -11.30 -3.21 34.17
CA LYS A 2 -12.18 -2.24 33.51
C LYS A 2 -11.46 -1.68 32.29
N VAL A 3 -12.18 -1.50 31.19
CA VAL A 3 -11.66 -0.87 29.96
C VAL A 3 -12.49 0.37 29.69
N MET A 4 -11.82 1.52 29.63
CA MET A 4 -12.46 2.78 29.26
C MET A 4 -11.97 3.24 27.90
N THR A 5 -12.83 3.90 27.14
CA THR A 5 -12.54 4.31 25.75
C THR A 5 -12.81 5.80 25.55
N ALA A 6 -12.13 6.42 24.58
CA ALA A 6 -12.23 7.86 24.36
C ALA A 6 -13.56 8.26 23.68
N LEU A 7 -14.13 9.38 24.15
CA LEU A 7 -15.26 10.10 23.59
C LEU A 7 -14.81 11.53 23.25
N PHE A 8 -15.15 12.04 22.07
CA PHE A 8 -14.51 13.25 21.53
C PHE A 8 -15.45 14.44 21.38
N ALA A 9 -16.57 14.26 20.68
CA ALA A 9 -17.48 15.35 20.30
C ALA A 9 -18.82 15.27 21.03
N PRO A 10 -19.47 16.41 21.32
CA PRO A 10 -20.77 16.43 22.00
C PRO A 10 -21.93 15.97 21.09
N THR A 11 -21.90 16.23 19.78
CA THR A 11 -23.05 15.97 18.88
C THR A 11 -23.48 14.51 18.83
N ASP A 12 -22.51 13.60 18.89
CA ASP A 12 -22.73 12.15 18.77
C ASP A 12 -22.44 11.41 20.08
N ALA A 13 -22.27 12.16 21.19
CA ALA A 13 -21.80 11.62 22.46
C ALA A 13 -22.67 10.48 22.99
N VAL A 14 -24.00 10.61 22.90
CA VAL A 14 -24.96 9.60 23.35
C VAL A 14 -24.85 8.34 22.51
N ARG A 15 -25.04 8.45 21.19
CA ARG A 15 -24.95 7.33 20.24
C ARG A 15 -23.61 6.59 20.40
N ARG A 16 -22.51 7.33 20.47
CA ARG A 16 -21.18 6.72 20.57
C ARG A 16 -20.97 6.02 21.91
N ALA A 17 -21.47 6.57 23.01
CA ALA A 17 -21.43 5.90 24.30
C ALA A 17 -22.26 4.61 24.28
N GLU A 18 -23.42 4.57 23.64
CA GLU A 18 -24.22 3.35 23.47
C GLU A 18 -23.44 2.26 22.70
N GLU A 19 -22.83 2.62 21.58
CA GLU A 19 -21.98 1.70 20.80
C GLU A 19 -20.81 1.14 21.60
N LEU A 20 -20.13 2.00 22.37
CA LEU A 20 -18.98 1.59 23.19
C LEU A 20 -19.42 0.65 24.32
N ARG A 21 -20.59 0.88 24.92
CA ARG A 21 -21.18 -0.03 25.90
C ARG A 21 -21.49 -1.39 25.27
N GLU A 22 -22.10 -1.40 24.08
CA GLU A 22 -22.41 -2.63 23.35
C GLU A 22 -21.16 -3.43 22.96
N ALA A 23 -20.07 -2.72 22.64
CA ALA A 23 -18.75 -3.31 22.40
C ALA A 23 -18.06 -3.83 23.67
N GLY A 24 -18.67 -3.67 24.85
CA GLY A 24 -18.15 -4.17 26.13
C GLY A 24 -17.23 -3.20 26.89
N ALA A 25 -17.19 -1.92 26.52
CA ALA A 25 -16.47 -0.92 27.31
C ALA A 25 -17.13 -0.78 28.70
N SER A 26 -16.30 -0.74 29.74
CA SER A 26 -16.73 -0.49 31.11
C SER A 26 -17.01 0.99 31.37
N GLY A 27 -16.51 1.88 30.51
CA GLY A 27 -16.69 3.30 30.63
C GLY A 27 -16.15 4.10 29.45
N VAL A 28 -16.36 5.40 29.50
CA VAL A 28 -15.86 6.36 28.51
C VAL A 28 -15.13 7.51 29.19
N PHE A 29 -14.14 8.06 28.51
CA PHE A 29 -13.43 9.25 28.96
C PHE A 29 -13.30 10.29 27.86
N THR A 30 -13.18 11.56 28.24
CA THR A 30 -12.92 12.67 27.32
C THR A 30 -11.56 13.28 27.65
N PHE A 31 -10.88 13.88 26.68
CA PHE A 31 -9.71 14.73 26.95
C PHE A 31 -10.00 16.16 26.52
N GLU A 32 -9.33 17.11 27.16
CA GLU A 32 -9.47 18.52 26.82
C GLU A 32 -8.67 18.85 25.55
N GLY A 33 -9.38 19.02 24.43
CA GLY A 33 -8.80 19.29 23.11
C GLY A 33 -9.58 20.38 22.37
N PRO A 34 -10.31 20.01 21.29
CA PRO A 34 -11.14 20.95 20.52
C PRO A 34 -12.47 21.32 21.20
N HIS A 35 -12.95 20.48 22.12
CA HIS A 35 -14.20 20.67 22.85
C HIS A 35 -13.96 20.77 24.36
N ASP A 36 -14.96 21.28 25.09
CA ASP A 36 -14.98 21.22 26.54
C ASP A 36 -14.97 19.76 27.03
N VAL A 37 -14.22 19.50 28.10
CA VAL A 37 -13.97 18.14 28.60
C VAL A 37 -15.19 17.52 29.29
N PHE A 38 -16.09 18.32 29.87
CA PHE A 38 -17.23 17.80 30.62
C PHE A 38 -18.49 17.64 29.77
N THR A 39 -18.66 18.48 28.76
CA THR A 39 -19.89 18.53 27.95
C THR A 39 -20.26 17.17 27.32
N PRO A 40 -19.35 16.41 26.66
CA PRO A 40 -19.69 15.09 26.14
C PRO A 40 -20.02 14.07 27.24
N LEU A 41 -19.42 14.20 28.43
CA LEU A 41 -19.70 13.31 29.57
C LEU A 41 -21.09 13.55 30.14
N VAL A 42 -21.58 14.79 30.16
CA VAL A 42 -22.96 15.10 30.56
C VAL A 42 -23.95 14.38 29.64
N LEU A 43 -23.69 14.36 28.33
CA LEU A 43 -24.52 13.64 27.38
C LEU A 43 -24.39 12.11 27.56
N ALA A 44 -23.16 11.61 27.70
CA ALA A 44 -22.91 10.19 27.92
C ALA A 44 -23.49 9.66 29.25
N SER A 45 -23.74 10.52 30.25
CA SER A 45 -24.37 10.12 31.52
C SER A 45 -25.77 9.52 31.35
N GLN A 46 -26.46 9.88 30.27
CA GLN A 46 -27.76 9.31 29.90
C GLN A 46 -27.65 7.83 29.47
N VAL A 47 -26.44 7.39 29.11
CA VAL A 47 -26.16 5.99 28.77
C VAL A 47 -25.79 5.25 30.06
N GLY A 48 -26.77 4.50 30.57
CA GLY A 48 -26.59 3.67 31.77
C GLY A 48 -25.46 2.63 31.62
N CYS A 49 -24.90 2.22 32.76
CA CYS A 49 -23.88 1.17 32.90
C CYS A 49 -22.44 1.49 32.46
N LEU A 50 -22.13 2.73 32.10
CA LEU A 50 -20.76 3.19 31.80
C LEU A 50 -20.15 4.06 32.90
N ASP A 51 -18.91 3.79 33.29
CA ASP A 51 -18.10 4.75 34.06
C ASP A 51 -17.74 5.97 33.18
N LEU A 52 -17.67 7.15 33.77
CA LEU A 52 -17.37 8.41 33.07
C LEU A 52 -16.10 9.05 33.66
N MET A 53 -15.17 9.52 32.82
CA MET A 53 -13.95 10.14 33.32
C MET A 53 -13.49 11.34 32.49
N SER A 54 -13.05 12.42 33.13
CA SER A 54 -12.24 13.42 32.45
C SER A 54 -10.77 12.99 32.44
N ASN A 55 -10.13 12.80 31.29
CA ASN A 55 -8.73 12.38 31.15
C ASN A 55 -7.97 13.27 30.14
N VAL A 56 -7.58 14.49 30.48
CA VAL A 56 -7.76 15.18 31.76
C VAL A 56 -8.43 16.53 31.53
N ALA A 57 -9.13 17.01 32.54
CA ALA A 57 -9.47 18.42 32.63
C ALA A 57 -8.21 19.22 33.04
N ILE A 58 -7.93 20.29 32.30
CA ILE A 58 -6.78 21.17 32.54
C ILE A 58 -7.05 21.96 33.83
N ALA A 59 -6.28 21.69 34.87
CA ALA A 59 -6.59 22.10 36.24
C ALA A 59 -6.44 23.62 36.48
N PHE A 60 -5.30 24.20 36.11
CA PHE A 60 -4.92 25.55 36.55
C PHE A 60 -5.77 26.72 36.02
N PRO A 61 -6.39 26.63 34.83
CA PRO A 61 -7.33 27.65 34.37
C PRO A 61 -8.68 27.63 35.10
N ARG A 62 -8.99 26.59 35.88
CA ARG A 62 -10.31 26.40 36.50
C ARG A 62 -10.32 26.84 37.95
N ASN A 63 -11.41 27.45 38.37
CA ASN A 63 -11.66 27.75 39.79
C ASN A 63 -12.12 26.47 40.52
N PRO A 64 -11.62 26.18 41.74
CA PRO A 64 -12.02 24.98 42.49
C PRO A 64 -13.53 24.84 42.71
N ILE A 65 -14.26 25.94 42.93
CA ILE A 65 -15.72 25.90 43.15
C ILE A 65 -16.46 25.51 41.88
N GLN A 66 -16.07 26.08 40.74
CA GLN A 66 -16.69 25.76 39.44
C GLN A 66 -16.44 24.30 39.08
N LEU A 67 -15.21 23.84 39.27
CA LEU A 67 -14.81 22.46 39.04
C LEU A 67 -15.56 21.48 39.97
N ALA A 68 -15.73 21.85 41.25
CA ALA A 68 -16.51 21.06 42.20
C ALA A 68 -17.98 20.93 41.78
N HIS A 69 -18.61 22.01 41.29
CA HIS A 69 -19.99 21.94 40.79
C HIS A 69 -20.11 21.01 39.58
N GLN A 70 -19.24 21.20 38.57
CA GLN A 70 -19.24 20.34 37.38
C GLN A 70 -19.06 18.86 37.74
N ALA A 71 -18.17 18.57 38.68
CA ALA A 71 -17.90 17.22 39.14
C ALA A 71 -19.07 16.64 39.97
N HIS A 72 -19.70 17.44 40.83
CA HIS A 72 -20.85 17.04 41.63
C HIS A 72 -22.09 16.75 40.77
N ASP A 73 -22.35 17.59 39.77
CA ASP A 73 -23.47 17.41 38.85
C ASP A 73 -23.28 16.16 38.01
N LEU A 74 -22.08 15.93 37.47
CA LEU A 74 -21.75 14.69 36.75
C LEU A 74 -21.82 13.45 37.65
N GLN A 75 -21.39 13.55 38.91
CA GLN A 75 -21.49 12.46 39.88
C GLN A 75 -22.96 12.11 40.16
N THR A 76 -23.84 13.12 40.21
CA THR A 76 -25.28 12.92 40.38
C THR A 76 -25.91 12.31 39.13
N LEU A 77 -25.65 12.88 37.95
CA LEU A 77 -26.19 12.41 36.67
C LEU A 77 -25.75 11.00 36.31
N SER A 78 -24.52 10.64 36.67
CA SER A 78 -23.95 9.32 36.41
C SER A 78 -24.27 8.30 37.50
N GLU A 79 -25.01 8.66 38.53
CA GLU A 79 -25.33 7.79 39.67
C GLU A 79 -24.08 7.21 40.35
N GLY A 80 -23.07 8.06 40.58
CA GLY A 80 -21.84 7.67 41.27
C GLY A 80 -20.73 7.12 40.38
N ARG A 81 -20.93 7.10 39.06
CA ARG A 81 -20.00 6.51 38.08
C ARG A 81 -18.96 7.50 37.52
N PHE A 82 -18.89 8.73 38.04
CA PHE A 82 -18.00 9.76 37.51
C PHE A 82 -16.66 9.84 38.25
N ILE A 83 -15.58 9.98 37.49
CA ILE A 83 -14.20 10.13 37.95
C ILE A 83 -13.66 11.47 37.45
N LEU A 84 -13.21 12.32 38.36
CA LEU A 84 -12.63 13.61 38.05
C LEU A 84 -11.12 13.48 37.81
N GLY A 85 -10.71 13.30 36.55
CA GLY A 85 -9.29 13.32 36.20
C GLY A 85 -8.78 14.73 35.84
N LEU A 86 -7.68 15.13 36.46
CA LEU A 86 -7.09 16.48 36.35
C LEU A 86 -5.64 16.41 35.88
N GLY A 87 -5.20 17.42 35.13
CA GLY A 87 -3.82 17.54 34.69
C GLY A 87 -3.33 18.98 34.61
N THR A 88 -2.01 19.15 34.64
CA THR A 88 -1.37 20.47 34.70
C THR A 88 -1.27 21.16 33.35
N GLN A 89 -1.15 20.38 32.25
CA GLN A 89 -0.72 20.82 30.91
C GLN A 89 0.69 21.45 30.90
N ILE A 90 1.26 21.65 29.72
CA ILE A 90 2.55 22.34 29.58
C ILE A 90 2.42 23.86 29.81
N ARG A 91 3.48 24.45 30.39
CA ARG A 91 3.60 25.88 30.69
C ARG A 91 3.07 26.80 29.58
N ALA A 92 3.53 26.57 28.35
CA ALA A 92 3.20 27.41 27.21
C ALA A 92 1.69 27.50 26.96
N GLN A 93 0.95 26.40 27.14
CA GLN A 93 -0.50 26.41 26.96
C GLN A 93 -1.19 27.14 28.11
N ILE A 94 -0.77 26.89 29.36
CA ILE A 94 -1.36 27.56 30.53
C ILE A 94 -1.17 29.08 30.47
N GLU A 95 0.03 29.55 30.14
CA GLU A 95 0.34 30.98 30.08
C GLU A 95 -0.22 31.64 28.82
N LYS A 96 -0.14 30.99 27.64
CA LYS A 96 -0.51 31.63 26.36
C LYS A 96 -1.93 31.36 25.91
N ARG A 97 -2.46 30.14 26.09
CA ARG A 97 -3.83 29.78 25.68
C ARG A 97 -4.85 30.21 26.72
N TYR A 98 -4.53 30.00 28.00
CA TYR A 98 -5.46 30.29 29.09
C TYR A 98 -5.15 31.59 29.84
N GLY A 99 -3.99 32.21 29.61
CA GLY A 99 -3.64 33.49 30.24
C GLY A 99 -3.42 33.39 31.76
N THR A 100 -3.03 32.22 32.26
CA THR A 100 -2.86 31.98 33.71
C THR A 100 -1.41 31.66 34.07
N GLY A 101 -0.98 31.93 35.31
CA GLY A 101 0.40 31.65 35.74
C GLY A 101 0.70 30.17 35.85
N PHE A 102 1.95 29.76 35.58
CA PHE A 102 2.44 28.37 35.68
C PHE A 102 3.57 28.25 36.72
N ASP A 103 3.32 28.71 37.93
CA ASP A 103 4.29 28.64 39.03
C ASP A 103 4.00 27.45 39.93
N ARG A 104 5.08 26.74 40.32
CA ARG A 104 5.05 25.61 41.26
C ARG A 104 3.89 24.63 41.01
N PRO A 105 3.85 23.97 39.83
CA PRO A 105 2.70 23.18 39.41
C PRO A 105 2.38 21.99 40.32
N VAL A 106 3.38 21.43 41.02
CA VAL A 106 3.16 20.35 41.98
C VAL A 106 2.40 20.88 43.19
N ASP A 107 2.92 21.91 43.86
CA ASP A 107 2.32 22.50 45.05
C ASP A 107 0.90 23.03 44.75
N ARG A 108 0.73 23.67 43.59
CA ARG A 108 -0.57 24.15 43.13
C ARG A 108 -1.56 23.03 42.83
N MET A 109 -1.13 21.91 42.26
CA MET A 109 -2.01 20.76 42.04
C MET A 109 -2.42 20.12 43.39
N THR A 110 -1.47 19.93 44.31
CA THR A 110 -1.73 19.42 45.66
C THR A 110 -2.77 20.28 46.38
N GLU A 111 -2.60 21.61 46.32
CA GLU A 111 -3.52 22.55 46.95
C GLU A 111 -4.91 22.56 46.27
N LEU A 112 -4.98 22.41 44.95
CA LEU A 112 -6.25 22.28 44.24
C LEU A 112 -7.05 21.06 44.71
N VAL A 113 -6.40 19.90 44.83
CA VAL A 113 -7.05 18.68 45.34
C VAL A 113 -7.54 18.88 46.77
N GLY A 114 -6.73 19.50 47.64
CA GLY A 114 -7.14 19.86 49.00
C GLY A 114 -8.34 20.81 49.03
N ALA A 115 -8.38 21.80 48.14
CA ALA A 115 -9.50 22.74 48.02
C ALA A 115 -10.79 22.02 47.59
N LEU A 116 -10.70 21.12 46.59
CA LEU A 116 -11.84 20.32 46.14
C LEU A 116 -12.40 19.45 47.25
N ARG A 117 -11.55 18.74 47.99
CA ARG A 117 -11.98 17.91 49.14
C ARG A 117 -12.67 18.74 50.21
N ALA A 118 -12.09 19.87 50.61
CA ALA A 118 -12.72 20.77 51.59
C ALA A 118 -14.08 21.31 51.13
N ILE A 119 -14.25 21.58 49.82
CA ILE A 119 -15.54 21.99 49.24
C ILE A 119 -16.54 20.83 49.30
N PHE A 120 -16.15 19.62 48.88
CA PHE A 120 -17.02 18.45 48.93
C PHE A 120 -17.43 18.09 50.36
N ASP A 121 -16.50 18.13 51.32
CA ASP A 121 -16.78 17.87 52.73
C ASP A 121 -17.78 18.88 53.30
N THR A 122 -17.60 20.17 52.97
CA THR A 122 -18.55 21.24 53.34
C THR A 122 -19.95 20.94 52.79
N TRP A 123 -20.06 20.51 51.53
CA TRP A 123 -21.34 20.19 50.91
C TRP A 123 -21.99 18.93 51.49
N ALA A 124 -21.19 17.96 51.94
CA ALA A 124 -21.68 16.73 52.54
C ALA A 124 -22.12 16.90 53.99
N THR A 125 -21.38 17.67 54.80
CA THR A 125 -21.61 17.79 56.26
C THR A 125 -22.37 19.05 56.67
N GLY A 126 -22.39 20.08 55.81
CA GLY A 126 -22.90 21.41 56.15
C GLY A 126 -21.96 22.22 57.04
N GLU A 127 -20.75 21.75 57.33
CA GLU A 127 -19.74 22.50 58.07
C GLU A 127 -19.29 23.75 57.33
N ARG A 128 -18.63 24.68 58.04
CA ARG A 128 -18.16 25.93 57.44
C ARG A 128 -16.92 25.71 56.57
N LEU A 129 -17.03 26.04 55.27
CA LEU A 129 -15.88 26.04 54.36
C LEU A 129 -14.78 27.01 54.84
N ASN A 130 -13.59 26.47 55.09
CA ASN A 130 -12.42 27.23 55.53
C ASN A 130 -11.12 26.68 54.95
N PHE A 131 -10.98 26.71 53.62
CA PHE A 131 -9.75 26.36 52.92
C PHE A 131 -8.87 27.60 52.68
N ARG A 132 -7.61 27.52 53.11
CA ARG A 132 -6.62 28.60 52.99
C ARG A 132 -5.28 28.03 52.59
N GLY A 133 -4.96 28.07 51.31
CA GLY A 133 -3.61 27.82 50.82
C GLY A 133 -3.02 29.05 50.12
N GLU A 134 -1.89 28.83 49.47
CA GLU A 134 -1.12 29.86 48.79
C GLU A 134 -1.73 30.23 47.43
N PHE A 135 -2.29 29.25 46.71
CA PHE A 135 -2.85 29.42 45.37
C PHE A 135 -4.37 29.61 45.36
N TYR A 136 -5.07 29.02 46.32
CA TYR A 136 -6.52 28.98 46.43
C TYR A 136 -6.97 29.29 47.85
N ARG A 137 -8.00 30.14 47.95
CA ARG A 137 -8.60 30.53 49.22
C ARG A 137 -10.11 30.55 49.08
N HIS A 138 -10.77 29.63 49.78
CA HIS A 138 -12.22 29.48 49.79
C HIS A 138 -12.69 29.40 51.24
N THR A 139 -13.35 30.47 51.72
CA THR A 139 -13.71 30.61 53.14
C THR A 139 -15.18 31.00 53.36
N LEU A 140 -15.98 30.94 52.29
CA LEU A 140 -17.39 31.27 52.29
C LEU A 140 -18.11 30.31 51.34
N MET A 141 -19.14 29.65 51.86
CA MET A 141 -20.10 28.86 51.11
C MET A 141 -21.48 29.17 51.67
N THR A 142 -22.23 30.03 50.99
CA THR A 142 -23.58 30.40 51.42
C THR A 142 -24.52 29.22 51.17
N PRO A 143 -25.40 28.83 52.12
CA PRO A 143 -26.26 27.66 51.98
C PRO A 143 -27.07 27.59 50.67
N THR A 144 -27.48 28.74 50.11
CA THR A 144 -28.20 28.81 48.82
C THR A 144 -27.42 28.27 47.62
N PHE A 145 -26.09 28.22 47.68
CA PHE A 145 -25.24 27.73 46.59
C PHE A 145 -24.67 26.33 46.87
N VAL A 146 -25.09 25.67 47.95
CA VAL A 146 -24.71 24.29 48.26
C VAL A 146 -25.65 23.35 47.50
N PRO A 147 -25.14 22.47 46.62
CA PRO A 147 -25.98 21.49 45.96
C PRO A 147 -26.48 20.44 46.98
N PRO A 148 -27.59 19.74 46.71
CA PRO A 148 -28.05 18.65 47.57
C PRO A 148 -26.94 17.60 47.78
N PRO A 149 -26.82 16.99 48.97
CA PRO A 149 -25.85 15.92 49.18
C PRO A 149 -26.06 14.77 48.17
N SER A 150 -25.01 14.42 47.43
CA SER A 150 -25.05 13.29 46.50
C SER A 150 -25.09 11.98 47.31
N PRO A 151 -26.04 11.06 47.05
CA PRO A 151 -26.10 9.78 47.75
C PRO A 151 -24.92 8.86 47.40
N TYR A 152 -24.14 9.22 46.38
CA TYR A 152 -22.97 8.47 45.89
C TYR A 152 -21.63 9.02 46.41
N GLY A 153 -21.67 10.01 47.30
CA GLY A 153 -20.47 10.70 47.77
C GLY A 153 -19.82 11.57 46.68
N PRO A 154 -18.65 12.17 46.97
CA PRO A 154 -17.90 12.94 45.98
C PRO A 154 -17.25 12.02 44.93
N PRO A 155 -17.02 12.49 43.70
CA PRO A 155 -16.32 11.72 42.68
C PRO A 155 -14.84 11.51 43.07
N PRO A 156 -14.25 10.33 42.79
CA PRO A 156 -12.82 10.11 42.93
C PRO A 156 -12.02 11.12 42.09
N ILE A 157 -10.89 11.60 42.63
CA ILE A 157 -10.01 12.55 41.96
C ILE A 157 -8.76 11.82 41.47
N TYR A 158 -8.59 11.71 40.15
CA TYR A 158 -7.40 11.12 39.53
C TYR A 158 -6.50 12.21 38.97
N LEU A 159 -5.18 12.03 39.02
CA LEU A 159 -4.24 13.01 38.47
C LEU A 159 -3.43 12.42 37.33
N GLY A 160 -3.35 13.15 36.21
CA GLY A 160 -2.34 12.95 35.19
C GLY A 160 -1.01 13.57 35.64
N ALA A 161 0.02 12.73 35.82
CA ALA A 161 1.32 13.18 36.30
C ALA A 161 2.47 12.71 35.41
N LEU A 162 3.39 13.64 35.13
CA LEU A 162 4.66 13.36 34.45
C LEU A 162 5.83 13.80 35.34
N GLY A 163 6.79 12.89 35.54
CA GLY A 163 7.98 13.15 36.34
C GLY A 163 7.82 12.85 37.84
N PRO A 164 8.94 12.71 38.57
CA PRO A 164 8.96 12.06 39.89
C PRO A 164 8.20 12.84 40.97
N ARG A 165 8.31 14.18 40.97
CA ARG A 165 7.69 15.03 42.01
C ARG A 165 6.17 15.02 41.94
N LEU A 166 5.61 15.20 40.74
CA LEU A 166 4.16 15.23 40.55
C LEU A 166 3.55 13.83 40.72
N THR A 167 4.27 12.78 40.29
CA THR A 167 3.83 11.39 40.49
C THR A 167 3.73 11.04 41.98
N ARG A 168 4.72 11.48 42.77
CA ARG A 168 4.70 11.29 44.23
C ARG A 168 3.56 12.06 44.89
N ALA A 169 3.42 13.35 44.55
CA ALA A 169 2.34 14.17 45.09
C ALA A 169 0.95 13.60 44.73
N ALA A 170 0.77 13.06 43.52
CA ALA A 170 -0.48 12.41 43.14
C ALA A 170 -0.80 11.21 44.05
N ALA A 171 0.17 10.37 44.35
CA ALA A 171 0.00 9.27 45.30
C ALA A 171 -0.26 9.73 46.74
N GLU A 172 0.22 10.91 47.13
CA GLU A 172 -0.04 11.46 48.47
C GLU A 172 -1.50 11.96 48.61
N VAL A 173 -2.03 12.71 47.63
CA VAL A 173 -3.30 13.44 47.80
C VAL A 173 -4.49 12.97 46.96
N ALA A 174 -4.26 12.25 45.86
CA ALA A 174 -5.30 11.84 44.92
C ALA A 174 -5.77 10.40 45.16
N ASP A 175 -6.88 10.02 44.52
CA ASP A 175 -7.45 8.67 44.59
C ASP A 175 -6.87 7.75 43.49
N GLY A 176 -6.23 8.32 42.48
CA GLY A 176 -5.56 7.56 41.43
C GLY A 176 -4.62 8.35 40.52
N LEU A 177 -3.86 7.61 39.71
CA LEU A 177 -2.89 8.12 38.74
C LEU A 177 -3.31 7.75 37.31
N LEU A 178 -3.40 8.74 36.44
CA LEU A 178 -3.54 8.57 35.00
C LEU A 178 -2.15 8.55 34.37
N VAL A 179 -1.75 7.42 33.79
CA VAL A 179 -0.43 7.26 33.18
C VAL A 179 -0.52 7.46 31.67
N MET A 180 0.22 8.44 31.17
CA MET A 180 0.29 8.81 29.75
C MET A 180 0.80 7.65 28.87
N PRO A 181 0.28 7.48 27.64
CA PRO A 181 0.57 6.30 26.81
C PRO A 181 1.97 6.27 26.17
N PHE A 182 2.75 7.34 26.28
CA PHE A 182 4.08 7.45 25.66
C PHE A 182 5.23 6.87 26.51
N GLY A 183 4.92 6.02 27.49
CA GLY A 183 5.87 5.34 28.37
C GLY A 183 6.10 3.87 28.02
N THR A 184 7.24 3.31 28.40
CA THR A 184 7.46 1.85 28.30
C THR A 184 6.98 1.14 29.58
N THR A 185 6.65 -0.15 29.49
CA THR A 185 6.35 -0.99 30.66
C THR A 185 7.46 -0.93 31.71
N ARG A 186 8.72 -0.83 31.26
CA ARG A 186 9.88 -0.66 32.13
C ARG A 186 9.84 0.68 32.87
N PHE A 187 9.58 1.78 32.17
CA PHE A 187 9.46 3.10 32.79
C PHE A 187 8.34 3.14 33.83
N LEU A 188 7.18 2.55 33.51
CA LEU A 188 6.06 2.41 34.45
C LEU A 188 6.50 1.64 35.72
N ARG A 189 7.09 0.46 35.57
CA ARG A 189 7.47 -0.40 36.72
C ARG A 189 8.62 0.17 37.56
N GLU A 190 9.67 0.67 36.92
CA GLU A 190 10.91 1.05 37.60
C GLU A 190 10.91 2.51 38.07
N HIS A 191 10.18 3.41 37.40
CA HIS A 191 10.21 4.84 37.69
C HIS A 191 8.86 5.33 38.21
N THR A 192 7.77 5.12 37.47
CA THR A 192 6.45 5.62 37.87
C THR A 192 6.00 4.96 39.16
N MET A 193 5.95 3.63 39.21
CA MET A 193 5.49 2.89 40.41
C MET A 193 6.42 3.06 41.61
N THR A 194 7.72 3.28 41.40
CA THR A 194 8.64 3.63 42.50
C THR A 194 8.27 4.96 43.15
N ASN A 195 7.90 5.97 42.35
CA ASN A 195 7.45 7.26 42.89
C ASN A 195 6.05 7.17 43.50
N VAL A 196 5.15 6.36 42.95
CA VAL A 196 3.83 6.07 43.54
C VAL A 196 3.99 5.47 44.93
N ARG A 197 4.77 4.38 45.07
CA ARG A 197 5.03 3.75 46.37
C ARG A 197 5.65 4.69 47.39
N ALA A 198 6.58 5.53 46.95
CA ALA A 198 7.19 6.52 47.83
C ALA A 198 6.16 7.55 48.34
N GLY A 199 5.21 7.97 47.49
CA GLY A 199 4.14 8.90 47.88
C GLY A 199 3.11 8.24 48.80
N LEU A 200 2.68 7.02 48.48
CA LEU A 200 1.77 6.24 49.34
C LEU A 200 2.38 6.02 50.73
N ALA A 201 3.66 5.61 50.79
CA ALA A 201 4.37 5.44 52.05
C ALA A 201 4.49 6.76 52.84
N ALA A 202 4.72 7.89 52.16
CA ALA A 202 4.77 9.21 52.80
C ALA A 202 3.41 9.64 53.37
N ALA A 203 2.31 9.25 52.73
CA ALA A 203 0.94 9.51 53.17
C ALA A 203 0.38 8.44 54.13
N GLY A 204 1.12 7.36 54.41
CA GLY A 204 0.64 6.24 55.23
C GLY A 204 -0.48 5.44 54.59
N ARG A 205 -0.59 5.44 53.26
CA ARG A 205 -1.63 4.76 52.46
C ARG A 205 -1.12 3.46 51.87
N SER A 206 -2.02 2.51 51.65
CA SER A 206 -1.73 1.25 50.97
C SER A 206 -1.89 1.38 49.44
N GLU A 207 -1.33 0.43 48.67
CA GLU A 207 -1.56 0.36 47.22
C GLU A 207 -3.02 0.02 46.87
N GLU A 208 -3.79 -0.56 47.79
CA GLU A 208 -5.21 -0.91 47.58
C GLU A 208 -6.13 0.30 47.58
N GLU A 209 -5.67 1.43 48.14
CA GLU A 209 -6.42 2.70 48.24
C GLU A 209 -6.10 3.67 47.10
N PHE A 210 -5.38 3.21 46.07
CA PHE A 210 -4.89 4.07 44.99
C PHE A 210 -4.95 3.39 43.63
N GLU A 211 -5.76 3.93 42.73
CA GLU A 211 -5.93 3.36 41.40
C GLU A 211 -4.84 3.82 40.43
N VAL A 212 -4.36 2.91 39.58
CA VAL A 212 -3.39 3.24 38.51
C VAL A 212 -4.01 2.88 37.18
N VAL A 213 -4.29 3.90 36.37
CA VAL A 213 -4.95 3.76 35.06
C VAL A 213 -3.91 4.01 33.97
N PRO A 214 -3.29 2.96 33.40
CA PRO A 214 -2.42 3.10 32.25
C PRO A 214 -3.25 3.35 30.99
N GLU A 215 -3.01 4.48 30.35
CA GLU A 215 -3.51 4.73 29.01
C GLU A 215 -2.66 3.97 28.00
N VAL A 216 -3.33 3.30 27.06
CA VAL A 216 -2.68 2.55 25.99
C VAL A 216 -3.31 2.99 24.67
N ILE A 217 -2.48 3.46 23.74
CA ILE A 217 -2.92 3.68 22.37
C ILE A 217 -2.96 2.31 21.69
N VAL A 218 -4.17 1.77 21.58
CA VAL A 218 -4.40 0.47 20.95
C VAL A 218 -4.90 0.72 19.54
N SER A 219 -4.09 0.32 18.56
CA SER A 219 -4.57 0.03 17.22
C SER A 219 -4.65 -1.48 17.13
N VAL A 220 -5.86 -2.03 17.15
CA VAL A 220 -6.07 -3.44 16.83
C VAL A 220 -6.17 -3.51 15.32
N THR A 221 -5.11 -4.03 14.70
CA THR A 221 -5.08 -4.37 13.29
C THR A 221 -4.90 -5.88 13.20
N ASP A 222 -5.59 -6.52 12.28
CA ASP A 222 -5.55 -7.98 12.20
C ASP A 222 -4.25 -8.54 11.60
N ASP A 223 -3.34 -7.73 11.04
CA ASP A 223 -1.96 -8.16 10.85
C ASP A 223 -0.93 -7.05 10.61
N ARG A 224 0.36 -7.41 10.80
CA ARG A 224 1.56 -6.68 10.35
C ARG A 224 1.87 -7.11 8.92
N SER A 225 2.11 -6.11 8.06
CA SER A 225 2.43 -6.21 6.63
C SER A 225 1.34 -6.82 5.75
N ASP A 226 1.26 -6.31 4.53
CA ASP A 226 0.42 -6.76 3.41
C ASP A 226 -0.99 -6.16 3.35
N ASP A 227 -1.22 -5.31 2.35
CA ASP A 227 -2.44 -5.29 1.50
C ASP A 227 -2.38 -4.08 0.54
N ASP A 228 -1.70 -4.21 -0.61
CA ASP A 228 -1.66 -3.18 -1.66
C ASP A 228 -2.18 -3.62 -3.05
N ASP A 229 -2.61 -4.88 -3.23
CA ASP A 229 -2.80 -5.46 -4.58
C ASP A 229 -4.26 -5.63 -5.06
N GLN A 230 -5.25 -5.00 -4.41
CA GLN A 230 -6.63 -4.96 -4.93
C GLN A 230 -7.26 -3.57 -4.91
N MET A 231 -6.50 -2.53 -5.26
CA MET A 231 -6.97 -1.13 -5.19
C MET A 231 -7.12 -0.42 -6.54
N ILE A 232 -6.92 -1.12 -7.66
CA ILE A 232 -6.86 -0.49 -8.99
C ILE A 232 -8.23 0.01 -9.49
N GLN A 233 -9.37 -0.42 -8.93
CA GLN A 233 -10.69 -0.05 -9.48
C GLN A 233 -11.74 0.49 -8.48
N VAL A 234 -11.43 0.58 -7.19
CA VAL A 234 -12.42 0.93 -6.16
C VAL A 234 -12.16 2.30 -5.52
N VAL A 235 -10.97 2.89 -5.68
CA VAL A 235 -10.66 4.13 -4.98
C VAL A 235 -11.17 5.36 -5.74
N ALA A 236 -12.45 5.64 -5.57
CA ALA A 236 -13.03 6.98 -5.77
C ALA A 236 -12.83 7.89 -4.54
N ARG A 237 -11.72 7.74 -3.80
CA ARG A 237 -11.40 8.61 -2.65
C ARG A 237 -9.94 9.04 -2.66
N ALA A 238 -9.73 10.35 -2.77
CA ALA A 238 -8.46 10.95 -2.41
C ALA A 238 -8.25 10.80 -0.90
N GLN A 239 -7.10 10.28 -0.45
CA GLN A 239 -6.77 10.31 0.98
C GLN A 239 -6.85 11.76 1.49
N PRO A 240 -7.54 12.02 2.63
CA PRO A 240 -7.76 13.38 3.10
C PRO A 240 -6.47 14.08 3.52
N SER A 241 -5.50 13.36 4.14
CA SER A 241 -4.29 13.97 4.72
C SER A 241 -3.03 13.10 4.57
N TYR A 242 -1.88 13.77 4.73
CA TYR A 242 -0.50 13.24 4.61
C TYR A 242 0.10 12.83 5.98
N GLU A 243 -0.72 12.71 7.02
CA GLU A 243 -0.22 12.63 8.42
C GLU A 243 0.36 11.26 8.81
N GLN A 244 0.18 10.22 7.98
CA GLN A 244 0.83 8.93 8.16
C GLN A 244 1.80 8.63 7.00
N PRO A 245 3.07 8.25 7.27
CA PRO A 245 3.98 7.80 6.23
C PRO A 245 3.50 6.48 5.64
N TRP A 246 3.11 6.50 4.38
CA TRP A 246 3.05 5.33 3.51
C TRP A 246 4.41 4.63 3.43
N LEU A 247 4.47 3.32 3.71
CA LEU A 247 5.74 2.58 3.74
C LEU A 247 6.28 2.30 2.33
N GLN A 248 5.42 2.01 1.34
CA GLN A 248 5.85 1.67 -0.03
C GLN A 248 4.91 2.17 -1.13
N VAL A 249 3.59 2.02 -1.03
CA VAL A 249 2.64 2.42 -2.10
C VAL A 249 1.52 3.30 -1.53
N GLY A 250 0.89 4.12 -2.37
CA GLY A 250 -0.32 4.85 -2.02
C GLY A 250 -1.11 5.30 -3.25
N TYR A 251 -2.41 5.54 -3.04
CA TYR A 251 -3.37 5.79 -4.11
C TYR A 251 -3.91 7.22 -4.06
N PHE A 252 -3.79 7.95 -5.18
CA PHE A 252 -4.24 9.34 -5.31
C PHE A 252 -5.00 9.53 -6.62
N SER A 253 -6.25 9.98 -6.52
CA SER A 253 -7.14 10.23 -7.67
C SER A 253 -7.19 9.06 -8.68
N GLY A 254 -7.35 7.84 -8.18
CA GLY A 254 -7.40 6.62 -9.00
C GLY A 254 -6.03 6.09 -9.47
N HIS A 255 -4.92 6.74 -9.12
CA HIS A 255 -3.57 6.33 -9.53
C HIS A 255 -2.74 5.80 -8.37
N MET A 256 -1.96 4.75 -8.62
CA MET A 256 -1.01 4.17 -7.68
C MET A 256 0.35 4.87 -7.78
N PHE A 257 0.93 5.24 -6.65
CA PHE A 257 2.24 5.87 -6.53
C PHE A 257 3.14 5.06 -5.62
N LEU A 258 4.41 4.93 -6.00
CA LEU A 258 5.44 4.31 -5.18
C LEU A 258 6.15 5.37 -4.33
N ASN A 259 6.17 5.20 -3.02
CA ASN A 259 6.95 6.05 -2.11
C ASN A 259 8.43 5.66 -2.15
N LEU A 260 9.24 6.51 -2.77
CA LEU A 260 10.69 6.32 -2.85
C LEU A 260 11.44 6.73 -1.57
N THR A 261 10.81 7.47 -0.65
CA THR A 261 11.45 8.08 0.52
C THR A 261 11.97 7.03 1.51
N GLU A 262 11.12 6.08 1.89
CA GLU A 262 11.49 4.98 2.81
C GLU A 262 12.52 4.03 2.17
N GLY A 263 12.46 3.88 0.85
CA GLY A 263 13.45 3.11 0.08
C GLY A 263 14.88 3.64 0.21
N THR A 264 15.06 4.93 0.54
CA THR A 264 16.41 5.48 0.82
C THR A 264 17.08 4.84 2.03
N ALA A 265 16.33 4.22 2.95
CA ALA A 265 16.87 3.46 4.08
C ALA A 265 17.68 2.23 3.64
N LEU A 266 17.36 1.65 2.47
CA LEU A 266 18.16 0.56 1.88
C LEU A 266 19.54 1.08 1.46
N SER A 267 19.59 2.25 0.85
CA SER A 267 20.85 2.88 0.41
C SER A 267 21.75 3.28 1.59
N SER A 268 21.18 3.75 2.70
CA SER A 268 21.92 4.14 3.90
C SER A 268 22.25 2.95 4.82
N GLY A 269 21.47 1.87 4.74
CA GLY A 269 21.50 0.71 5.64
C GLY A 269 22.22 -0.53 5.12
N LEU A 270 22.60 -0.59 3.83
CA LEU A 270 23.29 -1.74 3.21
C LEU A 270 24.68 -1.37 2.68
N LEU A 271 25.55 -2.36 2.52
CA LEU A 271 26.83 -2.19 1.84
C LEU A 271 26.64 -2.23 0.32
N GLY A 272 27.34 -1.36 -0.41
CA GLY A 272 27.38 -1.39 -1.87
C GLY A 272 26.12 -0.89 -2.59
N ASN A 273 25.16 -0.29 -1.88
CA ASN A 273 24.02 0.44 -2.48
C ASN A 273 24.23 1.95 -2.33
N SER A 274 23.99 2.70 -3.40
CA SER A 274 23.89 4.16 -3.40
C SER A 274 22.46 4.63 -3.69
N LEU A 275 22.16 5.89 -3.39
CA LEU A 275 20.88 6.50 -3.72
C LEU A 275 20.62 6.53 -5.24
N GLU A 276 21.68 6.77 -6.02
CA GLU A 276 21.63 6.74 -7.50
C GLU A 276 21.33 5.34 -8.03
N GLN A 277 21.92 4.30 -7.44
CA GLN A 277 21.63 2.92 -7.79
C GLN A 277 20.19 2.54 -7.44
N PHE A 278 19.70 2.96 -6.27
CA PHE A 278 18.32 2.72 -5.85
C PHE A 278 17.32 3.37 -6.81
N SER A 279 17.46 4.68 -7.06
CA SER A 279 16.58 5.41 -7.99
C SER A 279 16.67 4.88 -9.41
N THR A 280 17.87 4.58 -9.90
CA THR A 280 18.07 4.00 -11.24
C THR A 280 17.45 2.61 -11.37
N SER A 281 17.50 1.78 -10.33
CA SER A 281 16.90 0.44 -10.35
C SER A 281 15.38 0.49 -10.45
N ILE A 282 14.74 1.51 -9.86
CA ILE A 282 13.28 1.62 -9.78
C ILE A 282 12.73 2.46 -10.93
N CYS A 283 13.20 3.70 -11.07
CA CYS A 283 12.70 4.67 -12.05
C CYS A 283 13.43 4.58 -13.39
N GLY A 284 14.45 3.72 -13.50
CA GLY A 284 15.29 3.70 -14.67
C GLY A 284 16.05 5.01 -14.86
N ARG A 285 16.19 5.89 -13.84
CA ARG A 285 16.99 7.12 -13.84
C ARG A 285 17.34 7.58 -12.43
N VAL A 286 18.31 8.48 -12.32
CA VAL A 286 18.55 9.20 -11.06
C VAL A 286 17.37 10.16 -10.83
N VAL A 287 16.88 10.18 -9.59
CA VAL A 287 15.80 11.06 -9.14
C VAL A 287 16.45 12.10 -8.23
N ASP A 288 16.64 13.30 -8.77
CA ASP A 288 17.35 14.40 -8.10
C ASP A 288 16.60 14.90 -6.86
N GLU A 289 15.27 14.71 -6.84
CA GLU A 289 14.39 15.10 -5.75
C GLU A 289 14.53 14.21 -4.49
N LEU A 290 15.20 13.05 -4.59
CA LEU A 290 15.39 12.15 -3.45
C LEU A 290 16.45 12.68 -2.48
N VAL A 291 16.08 12.77 -1.20
CA VAL A 291 17.00 13.19 -0.13
C VAL A 291 17.70 11.96 0.48
N PRO A 292 19.04 11.92 0.53
CA PRO A 292 19.76 10.79 1.12
C PRO A 292 19.57 10.74 2.64
N THR A 293 19.29 9.55 3.15
CA THR A 293 19.35 9.28 4.60
C THR A 293 20.81 9.12 5.05
N PRO A 294 21.22 9.65 6.22
CA PRO A 294 22.59 9.49 6.73
C PRO A 294 22.99 8.00 6.82
N PRO A 295 24.20 7.63 6.37
CA PRO A 295 24.64 6.24 6.35
C PRO A 295 24.71 5.67 7.78
N GLN A 296 24.18 4.46 7.97
CA GLN A 296 24.27 3.78 9.25
C GLN A 296 25.72 3.34 9.57
N PRO A 297 26.07 3.10 10.85
CA PRO A 297 27.39 2.59 11.23
C PRO A 297 27.74 1.30 10.49
N LEU A 298 29.02 1.15 10.10
CA LEU A 298 29.52 0.02 9.33
C LEU A 298 29.12 -1.37 9.88
N PRO A 299 29.15 -1.64 11.21
CA PRO A 299 28.72 -2.95 11.74
C PRO A 299 27.24 -3.24 11.48
N ARG A 300 26.39 -2.21 11.53
CA ARG A 300 24.95 -2.32 11.29
C ARG A 300 24.66 -2.57 9.82
N ARG A 301 25.38 -1.88 8.93
CA ARG A 301 25.31 -2.10 7.48
C ARG A 301 25.75 -3.51 7.08
N LEU A 302 26.83 -4.01 7.70
CA LEU A 302 27.28 -5.39 7.49
C LEU A 302 26.23 -6.40 7.97
N GLY A 303 25.69 -6.23 9.19
CA GLY A 303 24.64 -7.09 9.73
C GLY A 303 23.39 -7.11 8.85
N ASN A 304 22.93 -5.96 8.37
CA ASN A 304 21.78 -5.86 7.45
C ASN A 304 22.07 -6.55 6.11
N THR A 305 23.28 -6.38 5.56
CA THR A 305 23.69 -7.02 4.30
C THR A 305 23.70 -8.55 4.42
N VAL A 306 24.19 -9.08 5.54
CA VAL A 306 24.13 -10.53 5.83
C VAL A 306 22.69 -11.02 5.95
N ARG A 307 21.82 -10.26 6.64
CA ARG A 307 20.38 -10.62 6.76
C ARG A 307 19.69 -10.67 5.41
N LEU A 308 19.86 -9.63 4.57
CA LEU A 308 19.28 -9.59 3.23
C LEU A 308 19.81 -10.72 2.34
N SER A 309 21.12 -10.98 2.40
CA SER A 309 21.73 -12.07 1.63
C SER A 309 21.20 -13.44 2.09
N THR A 310 21.06 -13.65 3.40
CA THR A 310 20.50 -14.88 3.96
C THR A 310 19.05 -15.06 3.51
N PHE A 311 18.24 -14.00 3.59
CA PHE A 311 16.86 -14.00 3.10
C PHE A 311 16.79 -14.34 1.61
N ALA A 312 17.61 -13.70 0.77
CA ALA A 312 17.67 -13.97 -0.67
C ALA A 312 18.04 -15.44 -0.99
N LEU A 313 18.91 -16.06 -0.18
CA LEU A 313 19.29 -17.47 -0.34
C LEU A 313 18.14 -18.44 -0.02
N THR A 314 17.15 -18.04 0.78
CA THR A 314 15.96 -18.86 1.08
C THR A 314 14.95 -18.92 -0.07
N ALA A 315 15.11 -18.12 -1.13
CA ALA A 315 14.17 -18.08 -2.24
C ALA A 315 14.05 -19.45 -2.96
N GLY A 316 15.14 -20.20 -3.11
CA GLY A 316 15.13 -21.47 -3.84
C GLY A 316 14.12 -22.49 -3.30
N PRO A 317 14.19 -22.85 -2.00
CA PRO A 317 13.17 -23.70 -1.37
C PRO A 317 11.75 -23.17 -1.47
N ALA A 318 11.54 -21.86 -1.26
CA ALA A 318 10.21 -21.25 -1.32
C ALA A 318 9.58 -21.37 -2.72
N VAL A 319 10.35 -21.17 -3.79
CA VAL A 319 9.85 -21.27 -5.17
C VAL A 319 9.40 -22.68 -5.55
N ARG A 320 10.07 -23.72 -5.07
CA ARG A 320 9.76 -25.12 -5.45
C ARG A 320 8.37 -25.58 -5.00
N GLY A 321 7.85 -25.06 -3.89
CA GLY A 321 6.53 -25.42 -3.36
C GLY A 321 5.37 -24.61 -3.94
N LEU A 322 5.64 -23.45 -4.56
CA LEU A 322 4.59 -22.52 -5.01
C LEU A 322 3.58 -23.16 -5.98
N GLY A 323 4.05 -24.00 -6.90
CA GLY A 323 3.18 -24.62 -7.90
C GLY A 323 2.13 -25.53 -7.28
N GLU A 324 2.52 -26.30 -6.27
CA GLU A 324 1.63 -27.20 -5.52
C GLU A 324 0.66 -26.39 -4.65
N GLN A 325 1.17 -25.40 -3.91
CA GLN A 325 0.35 -24.50 -3.09
C GLN A 325 -0.72 -23.76 -3.89
N ILE A 326 -0.37 -23.23 -5.07
CA ILE A 326 -1.35 -22.58 -5.96
C ILE A 326 -2.37 -23.60 -6.50
N GLY A 327 -1.94 -24.83 -6.76
CA GLY A 327 -2.81 -25.91 -7.23
C GLY A 327 -3.83 -26.39 -6.19
N GLU A 328 -3.58 -26.18 -4.90
CA GLU A 328 -4.51 -26.48 -3.80
C GLU A 328 -5.67 -25.47 -3.72
N PHE A 329 -5.53 -24.28 -4.32
CA PHE A 329 -6.59 -23.28 -4.32
C PHE A 329 -7.70 -23.66 -5.31
N GLU A 330 -8.87 -23.99 -4.77
CA GLU A 330 -10.06 -24.26 -5.56
C GLU A 330 -10.80 -22.96 -5.90
N VAL A 331 -10.90 -22.66 -7.20
CA VAL A 331 -11.69 -21.53 -7.70
C VAL A 331 -13.18 -21.75 -7.34
N PRO A 332 -13.86 -20.77 -6.75
CA PRO A 332 -15.28 -20.88 -6.43
C PRO A 332 -16.14 -21.25 -7.64
N THR A 333 -17.03 -22.23 -7.45
CA THR A 333 -18.03 -22.66 -8.46
C THR A 333 -19.44 -22.82 -7.87
N GLY A 334 -19.58 -22.77 -6.54
CA GLY A 334 -20.86 -22.88 -5.85
C GLY A 334 -21.74 -21.64 -6.02
N CYS A 335 -23.04 -21.78 -5.81
CA CYS A 335 -24.01 -20.69 -5.94
C CYS A 335 -24.26 -19.91 -4.64
N ASP A 336 -23.62 -20.28 -3.53
CA ASP A 336 -23.68 -19.53 -2.26
C ASP A 336 -22.64 -18.39 -2.27
N PRO A 337 -23.07 -17.11 -2.28
CA PRO A 337 -22.16 -15.98 -2.28
C PRO A 337 -21.22 -15.96 -1.06
N LEU A 338 -21.68 -16.41 0.11
CA LEU A 338 -20.88 -16.39 1.32
C LEU A 338 -19.78 -17.46 1.29
N GLN A 339 -20.09 -18.63 0.75
CA GLN A 339 -19.10 -19.68 0.54
C GLN A 339 -18.04 -19.25 -0.49
N ALA A 340 -18.46 -18.70 -1.63
CA ALA A 340 -17.56 -18.20 -2.67
C ALA A 340 -16.64 -17.09 -2.13
N TRP A 341 -17.19 -16.17 -1.32
CA TRP A 341 -16.42 -15.14 -0.61
C TRP A 341 -15.35 -15.72 0.31
N ARG A 342 -15.70 -16.70 1.17
CA ARG A 342 -14.74 -17.32 2.09
C ARG A 342 -13.59 -18.02 1.37
N GLN A 343 -13.88 -18.66 0.23
CA GLN A 343 -12.86 -19.26 -0.62
C GLN A 343 -11.94 -18.16 -1.19
N LEU A 344 -12.49 -17.07 -1.70
CA LEU A 344 -11.71 -15.93 -2.21
C LEU A 344 -10.79 -15.30 -1.15
N GLU A 345 -11.26 -15.13 0.09
CA GLU A 345 -10.42 -14.63 1.18
C GLU A 345 -9.25 -15.57 1.48
N ALA A 346 -9.48 -16.89 1.52
CA ALA A 346 -8.40 -17.86 1.66
C ALA A 346 -7.40 -17.78 0.48
N GLY A 347 -7.91 -17.60 -0.74
CA GLY A 347 -7.08 -17.36 -1.92
C GLY A 347 -6.27 -16.07 -1.85
N MET A 348 -6.80 -15.01 -1.24
CA MET A 348 -6.10 -13.74 -1.09
C MET A 348 -4.89 -13.88 -0.16
N HIS A 349 -5.03 -14.60 0.96
CA HIS A 349 -3.89 -14.92 1.82
C HIS A 349 -2.78 -15.67 1.06
N LEU A 350 -3.16 -16.65 0.23
CA LEU A 350 -2.22 -17.37 -0.61
C LEU A 350 -1.57 -16.45 -1.66
N TYR A 351 -2.32 -15.53 -2.26
CA TYR A 351 -1.77 -14.54 -3.19
C TYR A 351 -0.73 -13.64 -2.52
N CYS A 352 -0.93 -13.22 -1.26
CA CYS A 352 0.08 -12.49 -0.49
C CYS A 352 1.36 -13.34 -0.28
N GLU A 353 1.24 -14.61 0.10
CA GLU A 353 2.39 -15.51 0.25
C GLU A 353 3.17 -15.75 -1.06
N VAL A 354 2.45 -15.90 -2.17
CA VAL A 354 3.04 -16.01 -3.52
C VAL A 354 3.79 -14.72 -3.86
N THR A 355 3.20 -13.56 -3.56
CA THR A 355 3.79 -12.23 -3.79
C THR A 355 5.05 -12.03 -2.94
N LEU A 356 5.02 -12.39 -1.66
CA LEU A 356 6.20 -12.38 -0.78
C LEU A 356 7.32 -13.27 -1.32
N THR A 357 6.97 -14.43 -1.88
CA THR A 357 7.95 -15.31 -2.52
C THR A 357 8.52 -14.71 -3.81
N HIS A 358 7.71 -14.00 -4.59
CA HIS A 358 8.20 -13.21 -5.72
C HIS A 358 9.17 -12.10 -5.28
N VAL A 359 8.88 -11.39 -4.18
CA VAL A 359 9.78 -10.38 -3.60
C VAL A 359 11.11 -11.00 -3.14
N ARG A 360 11.06 -12.19 -2.50
CA ARG A 360 12.27 -12.99 -2.14
C ARG A 360 13.10 -13.33 -3.37
N SER A 361 12.44 -13.82 -4.42
CA SER A 361 13.08 -14.18 -5.70
C SER A 361 13.72 -12.98 -6.40
N SER A 362 12.99 -11.86 -6.44
CA SER A 362 13.46 -10.59 -7.01
C SER A 362 14.68 -10.05 -6.26
N SER A 363 14.69 -10.16 -4.93
CA SER A 363 15.84 -9.76 -4.10
C SER A 363 17.09 -10.58 -4.44
N ARG A 364 16.93 -11.90 -4.64
CA ARG A 364 18.03 -12.78 -5.08
C ARG A 364 18.55 -12.41 -6.46
N ALA A 365 17.66 -12.10 -7.40
CA ALA A 365 18.04 -11.65 -8.74
C ALA A 365 18.85 -10.34 -8.70
N ALA A 366 18.38 -9.36 -7.92
CA ALA A 366 19.04 -8.07 -7.76
C ALA A 366 20.46 -8.20 -7.16
N VAL A 367 20.63 -9.03 -6.12
CA VAL A 367 21.96 -9.27 -5.52
C VAL A 367 22.93 -9.86 -6.54
N ALA A 368 22.51 -10.86 -7.31
CA ALA A 368 23.38 -11.49 -8.31
C ALA A 368 23.75 -10.52 -9.45
N ALA A 369 22.78 -9.74 -9.93
CA ALA A 369 23.00 -8.72 -10.96
C ALA A 369 23.96 -7.63 -10.49
N ASN A 370 23.75 -7.07 -9.28
CA ASN A 370 24.58 -6.01 -8.73
C ASN A 370 26.03 -6.43 -8.53
N VAL A 371 26.27 -7.69 -8.11
CA VAL A 371 27.64 -8.22 -7.97
C VAL A 371 28.33 -8.31 -9.33
N LEU A 372 27.63 -8.83 -10.35
CA LEU A 372 28.17 -8.91 -11.72
C LEU A 372 28.49 -7.52 -12.28
N GLU A 373 27.54 -6.59 -12.17
CA GLU A 373 27.68 -5.19 -12.62
C GLU A 373 28.86 -4.50 -11.92
N SER A 374 28.96 -4.62 -10.60
CA SER A 374 30.05 -4.02 -9.82
C SER A 374 31.43 -4.56 -10.16
N VAL A 375 31.54 -5.83 -10.57
CA VAL A 375 32.82 -6.42 -11.02
C VAL A 375 33.18 -5.90 -12.40
N LEU A 376 32.23 -5.87 -13.34
CA LEU A 376 32.46 -5.44 -14.71
C LEU A 376 32.72 -3.93 -14.81
N MET A 377 32.03 -3.10 -14.01
CA MET A 377 32.33 -1.67 -13.89
C MET A 377 33.78 -1.44 -13.46
N ARG A 378 34.24 -2.12 -12.41
CA ARG A 378 35.63 -2.01 -11.93
C ARG A 378 36.64 -2.47 -12.97
N GLN A 379 36.34 -3.55 -13.71
CA GLN A 379 37.21 -4.03 -14.79
C GLN A 379 37.26 -3.07 -15.97
N ALA A 380 36.12 -2.50 -16.38
CA ALA A 380 36.05 -1.53 -17.46
C ALA A 380 36.87 -0.27 -17.14
N VAL A 381 36.72 0.27 -15.92
CA VAL A 381 37.51 1.42 -15.46
C VAL A 381 39.00 1.08 -15.38
N ALA A 382 39.36 -0.10 -14.85
CA ALA A 382 40.75 -0.55 -14.81
C ALA A 382 41.38 -0.73 -16.20
N ALA A 383 40.57 -1.05 -17.22
CA ALA A 383 40.98 -1.17 -18.62
C ALA A 383 40.96 0.17 -19.39
N GLY A 384 40.70 1.30 -18.72
CA GLY A 384 40.65 2.64 -19.33
C GLY A 384 39.32 3.01 -19.99
N GLY A 385 38.27 2.22 -19.79
CA GLY A 385 36.90 2.52 -20.21
C GLY A 385 36.08 3.27 -19.15
N THR A 386 34.79 3.45 -19.41
CA THR A 386 33.84 4.09 -18.49
C THR A 386 33.07 3.07 -17.66
N GLU A 387 32.44 3.51 -16.58
CA GLU A 387 31.50 2.67 -15.81
C GLU A 387 30.33 2.18 -16.69
N ASP A 388 29.83 3.02 -17.59
CA ASP A 388 28.73 2.68 -18.52
C ASP A 388 29.09 1.50 -19.43
N ASN A 389 30.35 1.41 -19.87
CA ASN A 389 30.82 0.25 -20.64
C ASN A 389 30.68 -1.04 -19.82
N GLY A 390 31.00 -1.00 -18.53
CA GLY A 390 30.85 -2.13 -17.61
C GLY A 390 29.38 -2.51 -17.37
N ARG A 391 28.48 -1.53 -17.23
CA ARG A 391 27.03 -1.76 -17.08
C ARG A 391 26.40 -2.34 -18.34
N ALA A 392 26.80 -1.85 -19.51
CA ALA A 392 26.36 -2.35 -20.80
C ALA A 392 26.79 -3.82 -20.99
N GLU A 393 28.01 -4.15 -20.60
CA GLU A 393 28.53 -5.52 -20.65
C GLU A 393 27.82 -6.46 -19.66
N ALA A 394 27.54 -5.99 -18.44
CA ALA A 394 26.75 -6.74 -17.46
C ALA A 394 25.34 -7.04 -18.00
N SER A 395 24.69 -6.03 -18.59
CA SER A 395 23.37 -6.16 -19.21
C SER A 395 23.40 -7.17 -20.38
N ARG A 396 24.43 -7.14 -21.22
CA ARG A 396 24.65 -8.11 -22.30
C ARG A 396 24.77 -9.53 -21.75
N LEU A 397 25.59 -9.73 -20.73
CA LEU A 397 25.78 -11.06 -20.15
C LEU A 397 24.52 -11.59 -19.46
N MET A 398 23.66 -10.73 -18.92
CA MET A 398 22.37 -11.14 -18.34
C MET A 398 21.33 -11.56 -19.39
N ALA A 399 21.42 -11.05 -20.62
CA ALA A 399 20.48 -11.38 -21.70
C ALA A 399 20.53 -12.85 -22.16
N GLY A 400 21.62 -13.58 -21.88
CA GLY A 400 21.77 -14.99 -22.25
C GLY A 400 21.06 -15.99 -21.32
N ALA A 401 20.02 -15.58 -20.60
CA ALA A 401 19.22 -16.50 -19.80
C ALA A 401 18.33 -17.33 -20.73
N ALA A 402 18.79 -18.50 -21.18
CA ALA A 402 17.91 -19.47 -21.84
C ALA A 402 16.69 -19.78 -20.94
N ASP A 403 15.60 -20.28 -21.51
CA ASP A 403 14.39 -20.73 -20.80
C ASP A 403 13.74 -19.71 -19.83
N VAL A 404 13.81 -18.42 -20.15
CA VAL A 404 12.97 -17.43 -19.47
C VAL A 404 11.52 -17.65 -19.91
N GLU A 405 10.61 -17.71 -18.93
CA GLU A 405 9.20 -18.05 -19.14
C GLU A 405 8.53 -17.19 -20.22
N SER A 406 8.86 -15.89 -20.26
CA SER A 406 8.34 -14.93 -21.23
C SER A 406 8.82 -15.18 -22.66
N ALA A 407 10.05 -15.68 -22.84
CA ALA A 407 10.58 -16.07 -24.15
C ALA A 407 9.96 -17.38 -24.65
N LEU A 408 9.83 -18.37 -23.75
CA LEU A 408 9.22 -19.67 -24.05
C LEU A 408 7.77 -19.53 -24.50
N MET A 409 6.99 -18.75 -23.76
CA MET A 409 5.62 -18.41 -24.11
C MET A 409 5.51 -17.89 -25.54
N LEU A 410 6.33 -16.90 -25.89
CA LEU A 410 6.28 -16.28 -27.21
C LEU A 410 6.68 -17.28 -28.31
N ALA A 411 7.71 -18.09 -28.09
CA ALA A 411 8.13 -19.14 -29.02
C ALA A 411 7.04 -20.22 -29.22
N GLU A 412 6.35 -20.63 -28.14
CA GLU A 412 5.23 -21.58 -28.23
C GLU A 412 4.05 -20.99 -29.02
N LEU A 413 3.69 -19.72 -28.79
CA LEU A 413 2.63 -19.05 -29.55
C LEU A 413 3.00 -18.85 -31.03
N GLU A 414 4.25 -18.47 -31.32
CA GLU A 414 4.74 -18.33 -32.70
C GLU A 414 4.72 -19.67 -33.43
N SER A 415 5.00 -20.78 -32.74
CA SER A 415 4.89 -22.13 -33.30
C SER A 415 3.44 -22.47 -33.70
N VAL A 416 2.46 -22.11 -32.87
CA VAL A 416 1.02 -22.24 -33.21
C VAL A 416 0.69 -21.43 -34.46
N VAL A 417 1.09 -20.16 -34.48
CA VAL A 417 0.84 -19.24 -35.60
C VAL A 417 1.47 -19.76 -36.90
N ARG A 418 2.70 -20.26 -36.84
CA ARG A 418 3.41 -20.79 -38.02
C ARG A 418 2.77 -22.06 -38.55
N ALA A 419 2.34 -22.96 -37.66
CA ALA A 419 1.62 -24.16 -38.06
C ALA A 419 0.27 -23.82 -38.72
N LEU A 420 -0.42 -22.80 -38.22
CA LEU A 420 -1.66 -22.29 -38.81
C LEU A 420 -1.40 -21.64 -40.18
N ALA A 421 -0.38 -20.79 -40.28
CA ALA A 421 0.00 -20.07 -41.50
C ALA A 421 0.50 -20.99 -42.63
N ALA A 422 0.96 -22.20 -42.30
CA ALA A 422 1.40 -23.20 -43.26
C ALA A 422 0.22 -23.86 -44.03
N ASP A 423 -1.00 -23.77 -43.50
CA ASP A 423 -2.21 -24.24 -44.17
C ASP A 423 -3.02 -23.05 -44.72
N SER A 424 -3.08 -22.94 -46.05
CA SER A 424 -3.76 -21.82 -46.72
C SER A 424 -5.25 -21.74 -46.42
N ALA A 425 -5.95 -22.88 -46.32
CA ALA A 425 -7.40 -22.91 -46.06
C ALA A 425 -7.72 -22.63 -44.60
N ALA A 426 -6.87 -23.04 -43.66
CA ALA A 426 -6.98 -22.66 -42.26
C ALA A 426 -6.68 -21.16 -42.06
N THR A 427 -5.65 -20.65 -42.74
CA THR A 427 -5.26 -19.23 -42.73
C THR A 427 -6.37 -18.33 -43.21
N GLU A 428 -6.96 -18.61 -44.37
CA GLU A 428 -8.05 -17.80 -44.93
C GLU A 428 -9.26 -17.76 -43.99
N ARG A 429 -9.64 -18.91 -43.42
CA ARG A 429 -10.73 -18.97 -42.42
C ARG A 429 -10.41 -18.19 -41.15
N PHE A 430 -9.18 -18.30 -40.64
CA PHE A 430 -8.78 -17.64 -39.41
C PHE A 430 -8.69 -16.11 -39.56
N LEU A 431 -8.16 -15.62 -40.68
CA LEU A 431 -8.06 -14.19 -40.98
C LEU A 431 -9.40 -13.56 -41.40
N GLY A 432 -10.33 -14.36 -41.95
CA GLY A 432 -11.66 -13.90 -42.37
C GLY A 432 -12.72 -13.92 -41.28
N ALA A 433 -12.46 -14.55 -40.14
CA ALA A 433 -13.38 -14.61 -39.00
C ALA A 433 -13.15 -13.47 -38.00
N ASP A 434 -14.18 -13.14 -37.20
CA ASP A 434 -14.02 -12.28 -36.04
C ASP A 434 -12.99 -12.88 -35.07
N PRO A 435 -12.14 -12.07 -34.41
CA PRO A 435 -10.98 -12.56 -33.68
C PRO A 435 -11.30 -13.63 -32.62
N GLY A 436 -12.32 -13.40 -31.79
CA GLY A 436 -12.76 -14.37 -30.78
C GLY A 436 -13.23 -15.69 -31.38
N ALA A 437 -14.10 -15.62 -32.40
CA ALA A 437 -14.62 -16.81 -33.08
C ALA A 437 -13.51 -17.60 -33.78
N ALA A 438 -12.49 -16.92 -34.31
CA ALA A 438 -11.33 -17.54 -34.93
C ALA A 438 -10.55 -18.41 -33.93
N VAL A 439 -10.30 -17.89 -32.72
CA VAL A 439 -9.62 -18.63 -31.65
C VAL A 439 -10.46 -19.80 -31.16
N GLU A 440 -11.75 -19.61 -30.94
CA GLU A 440 -12.65 -20.70 -30.53
C GLU A 440 -12.68 -21.84 -31.57
N ALA A 441 -12.71 -21.51 -32.86
CA ALA A 441 -12.64 -22.50 -33.92
C ALA A 441 -11.31 -23.26 -33.94
N VAL A 442 -10.19 -22.58 -33.69
CA VAL A 442 -8.87 -23.22 -33.54
C VAL A 442 -8.84 -24.13 -32.31
N LEU A 443 -9.39 -23.69 -31.18
CA LEU A 443 -9.49 -24.48 -29.94
C LEU A 443 -10.39 -25.70 -30.08
N ALA A 444 -11.42 -25.64 -30.93
CA ALA A 444 -12.29 -26.77 -31.24
C ALA A 444 -11.65 -27.78 -32.22
N SER A 445 -10.60 -27.39 -32.95
CA SER A 445 -9.97 -28.26 -33.94
C SER A 445 -9.12 -29.38 -33.32
N ALA A 446 -9.15 -30.55 -33.96
CA ALA A 446 -8.27 -31.68 -33.67
C ALA A 446 -6.90 -31.59 -34.37
N ASP A 447 -6.70 -30.59 -35.22
CA ASP A 447 -5.45 -30.37 -35.96
C ASP A 447 -4.27 -30.06 -35.01
N GLY A 448 -3.04 -30.21 -35.52
CA GLY A 448 -1.81 -30.00 -34.75
C GLY A 448 -1.71 -28.61 -34.10
N TRP A 449 -2.16 -27.56 -34.79
CA TRP A 449 -2.22 -26.20 -34.25
C TRP A 449 -3.29 -26.04 -33.15
N GLY A 450 -4.42 -26.75 -33.22
CA GLY A 450 -5.44 -26.75 -32.17
C GLY A 450 -4.95 -27.43 -30.89
N VAL A 451 -4.25 -28.56 -31.03
CA VAL A 451 -3.58 -29.23 -29.91
C VAL A 451 -2.51 -28.32 -29.29
N ALA A 452 -1.70 -27.68 -30.13
CA ALA A 452 -0.65 -26.76 -29.70
C ALA A 452 -1.23 -25.54 -28.97
N LEU A 453 -2.32 -24.94 -29.46
CA LEU A 453 -2.96 -23.80 -28.80
C LEU A 453 -3.56 -24.18 -27.44
N ARG A 454 -4.20 -25.36 -27.32
CA ARG A 454 -4.69 -25.85 -26.02
C ARG A 454 -3.54 -26.05 -25.03
N ARG A 455 -2.41 -26.60 -25.49
CA ARG A 455 -1.20 -26.73 -24.67
C ARG A 455 -0.67 -25.36 -24.25
N PHE A 456 -0.57 -24.40 -25.17
CA PHE A 456 -0.15 -23.04 -24.87
C PHE A 456 -1.04 -22.40 -23.79
N LEU A 457 -2.36 -22.45 -23.94
CA LEU A 457 -3.29 -21.89 -22.95
C LEU A 457 -3.22 -22.62 -21.60
N SER A 458 -3.02 -23.93 -21.58
CA SER A 458 -2.85 -24.67 -20.32
C SER A 458 -1.61 -24.24 -19.54
N ARG A 459 -0.56 -23.78 -20.23
CA ARG A 459 0.72 -23.41 -19.62
C ARG A 459 0.86 -21.91 -19.38
N HIS A 460 0.29 -21.09 -20.27
CA HIS A 460 0.52 -19.65 -20.34
C HIS A 460 -0.77 -18.82 -20.44
N GLY A 461 -1.94 -19.45 -20.48
CA GLY A 461 -3.22 -18.77 -20.64
C GLY A 461 -3.59 -17.86 -19.46
N HIS A 462 -2.96 -18.03 -18.29
CA HIS A 462 -3.11 -17.12 -17.15
C HIS A 462 -2.45 -15.75 -17.35
N ARG A 463 -1.57 -15.63 -18.36
CA ARG A 463 -0.86 -14.40 -18.72
C ARG A 463 -1.75 -13.52 -19.61
N GLY A 464 -1.38 -12.24 -19.79
CA GLY A 464 -2.13 -11.33 -20.64
C GLY A 464 -1.82 -9.86 -20.39
N TYR A 465 -2.66 -8.99 -20.96
CA TYR A 465 -2.60 -7.55 -20.74
C TYR A 465 -3.00 -7.22 -19.30
N ARG A 466 -2.26 -6.33 -18.64
CA ARG A 466 -2.46 -5.93 -17.23
C ARG A 466 -2.71 -7.14 -16.33
N GLU A 467 -1.84 -8.15 -16.44
CA GLU A 467 -2.05 -9.49 -15.87
C GLU A 467 -2.36 -9.53 -14.37
N LEU A 468 -1.99 -8.51 -13.60
CA LEU A 468 -2.31 -8.40 -12.17
C LEU A 468 -3.58 -7.58 -11.85
N CYS A 469 -4.16 -6.88 -12.82
CA CYS A 469 -5.44 -6.24 -12.60
C CYS A 469 -6.53 -7.31 -12.50
N MET A 470 -7.25 -7.33 -11.39
CA MET A 470 -8.23 -8.39 -11.10
C MET A 470 -9.41 -8.44 -12.09
N ARG A 471 -9.78 -7.31 -12.70
CA ARG A 471 -10.87 -7.23 -13.67
C ARG A 471 -10.44 -7.63 -15.08
N ASP A 472 -9.23 -7.26 -15.50
CA ASP A 472 -8.73 -7.53 -16.86
C ASP A 472 -8.58 -9.03 -17.11
N ALA A 473 -9.05 -9.49 -18.27
CA ALA A 473 -9.02 -10.89 -18.65
C ALA A 473 -7.61 -11.36 -19.01
N SER A 474 -7.30 -12.59 -18.63
CA SER A 474 -6.09 -13.30 -19.11
C SER A 474 -6.41 -13.96 -20.45
N TRP A 475 -5.41 -14.37 -21.23
CA TRP A 475 -5.62 -14.95 -22.57
C TRP A 475 -6.51 -16.20 -22.60
N ALA A 476 -6.52 -17.00 -21.53
CA ALA A 476 -7.43 -18.15 -21.40
C ALA A 476 -8.91 -17.74 -21.37
N ASP A 477 -9.21 -16.52 -20.91
CA ASP A 477 -10.57 -15.98 -20.75
C ASP A 477 -10.86 -14.83 -21.75
N ASP A 478 -9.92 -14.52 -22.67
CA ASP A 478 -10.03 -13.42 -23.65
C ASP A 478 -9.74 -13.92 -25.08
N PRO A 479 -10.65 -14.69 -25.68
CA PRO A 479 -10.48 -15.20 -27.05
C PRO A 479 -10.39 -14.05 -28.07
N GLU A 480 -11.08 -12.94 -27.82
CA GLU A 480 -11.11 -11.77 -28.70
C GLU A 480 -9.73 -11.07 -28.75
N GLY A 481 -9.14 -10.76 -27.59
CA GLY A 481 -7.82 -10.15 -27.52
C GLY A 481 -6.72 -11.07 -28.03
N LEU A 482 -6.75 -12.36 -27.66
CA LEU A 482 -5.78 -13.34 -28.16
C LEU A 482 -5.90 -13.52 -29.68
N GLY A 483 -7.13 -13.58 -30.20
CA GLY A 483 -7.38 -13.73 -31.62
C GLY A 483 -6.87 -12.55 -32.43
N ALA A 484 -7.08 -11.32 -31.94
CA ALA A 484 -6.62 -10.12 -32.64
C ALA A 484 -5.10 -10.11 -32.75
N ILE A 485 -4.41 -10.46 -31.66
CA ILE A 485 -2.95 -10.60 -31.62
C ILE A 485 -2.48 -11.69 -32.60
N MET A 486 -3.09 -12.87 -32.55
CA MET A 486 -2.72 -13.99 -33.42
C MET A 486 -2.94 -13.66 -34.89
N GLN A 487 -4.01 -12.94 -35.27
CA GLN A 487 -4.23 -12.51 -36.65
C GLN A 487 -3.13 -11.58 -37.14
N VAL A 488 -2.66 -10.64 -36.31
CA VAL A 488 -1.51 -9.78 -36.64
C VAL A 488 -0.25 -10.64 -36.85
N MET A 489 0.02 -11.60 -35.96
CA MET A 489 1.17 -12.51 -36.09
C MET A 489 1.09 -13.38 -37.35
N VAL A 490 -0.09 -13.90 -37.70
CA VAL A 490 -0.31 -14.69 -38.93
C VAL A 490 0.01 -13.84 -40.17
N ARG A 491 -0.53 -12.62 -40.26
CA ARG A 491 -0.24 -11.70 -41.39
C ARG A 491 1.26 -11.43 -41.52
N SER A 492 1.93 -11.12 -40.41
CA SER A 492 3.38 -10.91 -40.36
C SER A 492 4.17 -12.15 -40.84
N THR A 493 3.75 -13.35 -40.42
CA THR A 493 4.40 -14.61 -40.79
C THR A 493 4.31 -14.88 -42.30
N LEU A 494 3.16 -14.57 -42.90
CA LEU A 494 2.94 -14.71 -44.35
C LEU A 494 3.82 -13.74 -45.15
N GLU A 495 3.90 -12.47 -44.73
CA GLU A 495 4.72 -11.46 -45.41
C GLU A 495 6.23 -11.76 -45.37
N ARG A 496 6.70 -12.36 -44.27
CA ARG A 496 8.11 -12.72 -44.08
C ARG A 496 8.51 -14.06 -44.70
N GLY A 497 7.56 -14.78 -45.31
CA GLY A 497 7.81 -16.10 -45.90
C GLY A 497 8.22 -17.16 -44.87
N GLY A 498 7.73 -17.06 -43.62
CA GLY A 498 7.96 -18.06 -42.57
C GLY A 498 9.37 -18.09 -41.96
N ARG A 499 10.22 -17.09 -42.20
CA ARG A 499 11.52 -16.97 -41.51
C ARG A 499 11.30 -16.57 -40.04
N ALA A 500 11.78 -17.41 -39.12
CA ALA A 500 11.79 -17.14 -37.69
C ALA A 500 12.73 -15.96 -37.36
N SER A 501 12.42 -15.22 -36.30
CA SER A 501 13.38 -14.30 -35.71
C SER A 501 14.52 -15.12 -35.11
N GLU A 502 15.76 -14.91 -35.55
CA GLU A 502 16.92 -15.58 -34.95
C GLU A 502 17.16 -15.00 -33.55
N THR A 503 17.09 -15.84 -32.52
CA THR A 503 17.55 -15.48 -31.18
C THR A 503 19.05 -15.24 -31.23
N ALA A 504 19.51 -14.05 -30.85
CA ALA A 504 20.93 -13.73 -30.85
C ALA A 504 21.66 -14.58 -29.80
N GLU A 505 22.61 -15.41 -30.22
CA GLU A 505 23.50 -16.10 -29.29
C GLU A 505 24.37 -15.08 -28.55
N VAL A 506 24.35 -15.10 -27.22
CA VAL A 506 25.21 -14.24 -26.40
C VAL A 506 26.55 -14.96 -26.19
N PRO A 507 27.68 -14.43 -26.72
CA PRO A 507 28.98 -15.06 -26.53
C PRO A 507 29.32 -15.17 -25.04
N GLU A 508 29.74 -16.38 -24.63
CA GLU A 508 30.15 -16.66 -23.26
C GLU A 508 31.44 -15.91 -22.91
N PRO A 509 31.56 -15.36 -21.69
CA PRO A 509 32.76 -14.65 -21.28
C PRO A 509 33.95 -15.61 -21.16
N GLU A 510 35.13 -15.13 -21.55
CA GLU A 510 36.39 -15.88 -21.49
C GLU A 510 36.79 -16.19 -20.04
N SER A 511 36.58 -15.23 -19.13
CA SER A 511 36.91 -15.37 -17.71
C SER A 511 35.98 -16.36 -17.00
N PRO A 512 36.52 -17.40 -16.32
CA PRO A 512 35.69 -18.39 -15.60
C PRO A 512 34.92 -17.77 -14.43
N VAL A 513 35.48 -16.72 -13.80
CA VAL A 513 34.81 -16.01 -12.70
C VAL A 513 33.60 -15.23 -13.22
N ILE A 514 33.77 -14.47 -14.30
CA ILE A 514 32.67 -13.72 -14.92
C ILE A 514 31.60 -14.67 -15.45
N ARG A 515 32.00 -15.81 -16.02
CA ARG A 515 31.08 -16.86 -16.46
C ARG A 515 30.21 -17.37 -15.32
N GLN A 516 30.81 -17.64 -14.16
CA GLN A 516 30.07 -18.11 -13.00
C GLN A 516 29.11 -17.04 -12.45
N LEU A 517 29.53 -15.77 -12.39
CA LEU A 517 28.69 -14.66 -11.98
C LEU A 517 27.53 -14.42 -12.95
N ALA A 518 27.78 -14.47 -14.26
CA ALA A 518 26.75 -14.38 -15.29
C ALA A 518 25.72 -15.51 -15.17
N ARG A 519 26.15 -16.75 -14.92
CA ARG A 519 25.24 -17.87 -14.67
C ARG A 519 24.35 -17.64 -13.44
N TRP A 520 24.90 -17.08 -12.36
CA TRP A 520 24.11 -16.75 -11.17
C TRP A 520 23.10 -15.63 -11.44
N ALA A 521 23.50 -14.57 -12.14
CA ALA A 521 22.61 -13.48 -12.52
C ALA A 521 21.47 -13.96 -13.43
N ARG A 522 21.78 -14.78 -14.45
CA ARG A 522 20.78 -15.42 -15.34
C ARG A 522 19.82 -16.33 -14.58
N ALA A 523 20.33 -17.16 -13.66
CA ALA A 523 19.49 -18.02 -12.83
C ALA A 523 18.56 -17.19 -11.90
N GLY A 524 19.05 -16.07 -11.37
CA GLY A 524 18.24 -15.11 -10.62
C GLY A 524 17.13 -14.49 -11.48
N ALA A 525 17.45 -14.02 -12.68
CA ALA A 525 16.47 -13.47 -13.62
C ALA A 525 15.39 -14.51 -13.99
N ARG A 526 15.78 -15.75 -14.30
CA ARG A 526 14.85 -16.86 -14.56
C ARG A 526 13.90 -17.10 -13.38
N GLY A 527 14.44 -17.17 -12.16
CA GLY A 527 13.61 -17.36 -10.96
C GLY A 527 12.66 -16.19 -10.68
N ARG A 528 13.05 -14.95 -11.03
CA ARG A 528 12.17 -13.78 -10.92
C ARG A 528 10.99 -13.90 -11.89
N GLU A 529 11.26 -14.25 -13.15
CA GLU A 529 10.23 -14.42 -14.19
C GLU A 529 9.30 -15.61 -13.90
N GLU A 530 9.83 -16.72 -13.42
CA GLU A 530 9.03 -17.88 -12.98
C GLU A 530 8.08 -17.49 -11.85
N THR A 531 8.59 -16.86 -10.78
CA THR A 531 7.74 -16.42 -9.66
C THR A 531 6.73 -15.36 -10.07
N LYS A 532 7.06 -14.46 -11.02
CA LYS A 532 6.10 -13.51 -11.59
C LYS A 532 4.96 -14.24 -12.30
N SER A 533 5.28 -15.25 -13.11
CA SER A 533 4.29 -16.09 -13.79
C SER A 533 3.39 -16.84 -12.79
N ARG A 534 3.96 -17.35 -11.68
CA ARG A 534 3.18 -17.98 -10.60
C ARG A 534 2.27 -16.99 -9.87
N MET A 535 2.73 -15.77 -9.63
CA MET A 535 1.89 -14.70 -9.06
C MET A 535 0.73 -14.34 -10.00
N ALA A 536 0.98 -14.22 -11.31
CA ALA A 536 -0.07 -14.03 -12.30
C ALA A 536 -1.04 -15.22 -12.39
N LEU A 537 -0.56 -16.46 -12.19
CA LEU A 537 -1.41 -17.66 -12.14
C LEU A 537 -2.37 -17.62 -10.95
N MET A 538 -1.87 -17.29 -9.76
CA MET A 538 -2.71 -17.13 -8.57
C MET A 538 -3.71 -15.98 -8.74
N ALA A 539 -3.25 -14.85 -9.29
CA ALA A 539 -4.14 -13.74 -9.63
C ALA A 539 -5.24 -14.21 -10.58
N HIS A 540 -4.91 -14.89 -11.68
CA HIS A 540 -5.87 -15.44 -12.63
C HIS A 540 -6.94 -16.33 -11.98
N SER A 541 -6.55 -17.22 -11.07
CA SER A 541 -7.49 -18.03 -10.28
C SER A 541 -8.44 -17.16 -9.45
N LEU A 542 -7.92 -16.11 -8.79
CA LEU A 542 -8.76 -15.13 -8.08
C LEU A 542 -9.69 -14.37 -9.03
N LYS A 543 -9.22 -13.93 -10.22
CA LYS A 543 -10.05 -13.23 -11.21
C LYS A 543 -11.27 -14.06 -11.57
N ARG A 544 -11.07 -15.34 -11.88
CA ARG A 544 -12.15 -16.27 -12.21
C ARG A 544 -13.12 -16.43 -11.04
N GLY A 545 -12.61 -16.54 -9.82
CA GLY A 545 -13.45 -16.61 -8.62
C GLY A 545 -14.26 -15.33 -8.37
N TYR A 546 -13.68 -14.15 -8.56
CA TYR A 546 -14.39 -12.87 -8.42
C TYR A 546 -15.43 -12.69 -9.53
N ARG A 547 -15.14 -13.05 -10.78
CA ARG A 547 -16.16 -13.04 -11.87
C ARG A 547 -17.33 -13.95 -11.52
N HIS A 548 -17.05 -15.18 -11.08
CA HIS A 548 -18.08 -16.12 -10.63
C HIS A 548 -18.89 -15.56 -9.46
N LEU A 549 -18.25 -14.93 -8.46
CA LEU A 549 -18.96 -14.27 -7.37
C LEU A 549 -19.86 -13.14 -7.89
N GLY A 550 -19.39 -12.34 -8.85
CA GLY A 550 -20.18 -11.31 -9.51
C GLY A 550 -21.42 -11.88 -10.21
N GLU A 551 -21.26 -12.98 -10.95
CA GLU A 551 -22.35 -13.70 -11.61
C GLU A 551 -23.38 -14.21 -10.60
N VAL A 552 -22.93 -14.82 -9.50
CA VAL A 552 -23.79 -15.31 -8.41
C VAL A 552 -24.55 -14.16 -7.73
N LEU A 553 -23.87 -13.05 -7.46
CA LEU A 553 -24.48 -11.87 -6.85
C LEU A 553 -25.49 -11.19 -7.79
N SER A 554 -25.21 -11.17 -9.08
CA SER A 554 -26.15 -10.65 -10.08
C SER A 554 -27.37 -11.55 -10.24
N ALA A 555 -27.17 -12.87 -10.37
CA ALA A 555 -28.25 -13.84 -10.48
C ALA A 555 -29.17 -13.87 -9.25
N SER A 556 -28.63 -13.57 -8.06
CA SER A 556 -29.41 -13.44 -6.82
C SER A 556 -30.06 -12.07 -6.61
N GLY A 557 -29.89 -11.14 -7.56
CA GLY A 557 -30.48 -9.79 -7.52
C GLY A 557 -29.79 -8.83 -6.55
N ARG A 558 -28.62 -9.19 -5.99
CA ARG A 558 -27.84 -8.33 -5.09
C ARG A 558 -26.99 -7.31 -5.85
N LEU A 559 -26.58 -7.63 -7.07
CA LEU A 559 -25.94 -6.71 -7.99
C LEU A 559 -26.76 -6.56 -9.28
N PRO A 560 -26.88 -5.36 -9.86
CA PRO A 560 -27.54 -5.19 -11.15
C PRO A 560 -26.70 -5.69 -12.32
N ASP A 561 -25.37 -5.78 -12.16
CA ASP A 561 -24.41 -6.26 -13.14
C ASP A 561 -23.29 -7.02 -12.43
N ALA A 562 -22.85 -8.15 -13.00
CA ALA A 562 -21.81 -9.01 -12.43
C ALA A 562 -20.42 -8.32 -12.35
N ASP A 563 -20.10 -7.44 -13.31
CA ASP A 563 -18.81 -6.76 -13.39
C ASP A 563 -18.61 -5.76 -12.23
N LEU A 564 -19.70 -5.34 -11.58
CA LEU A 564 -19.65 -4.46 -10.40
C LEU A 564 -18.90 -5.08 -9.22
N VAL A 565 -18.70 -6.40 -9.19
CA VAL A 565 -17.88 -7.07 -8.16
C VAL A 565 -16.47 -6.48 -8.04
N PHE A 566 -15.91 -5.96 -9.12
CA PHE A 566 -14.57 -5.34 -9.14
C PHE A 566 -14.56 -3.88 -8.67
N PHE A 567 -15.74 -3.32 -8.39
CA PHE A 567 -15.93 -1.95 -7.95
C PHE A 567 -16.33 -1.88 -6.48
N PHE A 568 -16.04 -2.91 -5.68
CA PHE A 568 -16.14 -2.90 -4.20
C PHE A 568 -14.79 -3.21 -3.58
N ASP A 569 -14.43 -2.54 -2.48
CA ASP A 569 -13.29 -2.98 -1.68
C ASP A 569 -13.66 -4.27 -0.93
N ARG A 570 -12.66 -4.98 -0.39
CA ARG A 570 -12.92 -6.26 0.29
C ARG A 570 -13.93 -6.11 1.45
N PRO A 571 -13.82 -5.11 2.34
CA PRO A 571 -14.83 -4.87 3.38
C PRO A 571 -16.24 -4.56 2.87
N GLU A 572 -16.39 -3.79 1.80
CA GLU A 572 -17.67 -3.49 1.17
C GLU A 572 -18.27 -4.74 0.54
N LEU A 573 -17.48 -5.51 -0.20
CA LEU A 573 -17.92 -6.74 -0.86
C LEU A 573 -18.37 -7.80 0.16
N ALA A 574 -17.68 -7.88 1.30
CA ALA A 574 -18.08 -8.72 2.43
C ALA A 574 -19.50 -8.42 2.93
N ARG A 575 -19.92 -7.16 2.89
CA ARG A 575 -21.27 -6.75 3.30
C ARG A 575 -22.30 -7.08 2.24
N ILE A 576 -21.96 -6.93 0.96
CA ILE A 576 -22.83 -7.33 -0.15
C ILE A 576 -23.12 -8.84 -0.09
N VAL A 577 -22.12 -9.66 0.26
CA VAL A 577 -22.31 -11.12 0.42
C VAL A 577 -22.99 -11.50 1.74
N GLY A 578 -23.00 -10.61 2.73
CA GLY A 578 -23.59 -10.86 4.06
C GLY A 578 -22.66 -11.65 5.00
N ALA A 579 -21.34 -11.44 4.90
CA ALA A 579 -20.37 -12.09 5.76
C ALA A 579 -20.46 -11.55 7.20
N PRO A 580 -20.51 -12.43 8.22
CA PRO A 580 -20.50 -12.01 9.62
C PRO A 580 -19.09 -11.63 10.09
N GLY A 581 -18.95 -10.48 10.74
CA GLY A 581 -17.70 -10.00 11.33
C GLY A 581 -16.92 -9.00 10.45
N PRO A 582 -15.93 -8.28 11.02
CA PRO A 582 -15.05 -7.43 10.23
C PRO A 582 -14.20 -8.28 9.29
N VAL A 583 -14.07 -7.84 8.03
CA VAL A 583 -13.12 -8.43 7.09
C VAL A 583 -11.75 -7.85 7.33
N THR A 584 -10.81 -8.73 7.63
CA THR A 584 -9.42 -8.43 7.92
C THR A 584 -8.66 -8.33 6.60
N GLY A 585 -8.12 -7.15 6.26
CA GLY A 585 -7.20 -6.98 5.13
C GLY A 585 -7.70 -6.20 3.90
N GLY A 586 -8.68 -5.31 4.06
CA GLY A 586 -8.76 -4.18 3.12
C GLY A 586 -7.77 -3.11 3.57
N LEU A 587 -7.18 -2.34 2.64
CA LEU A 587 -6.91 -0.93 2.92
C LEU A 587 -8.25 -0.33 3.32
N ALA A 588 -8.57 -0.35 4.62
CA ALA A 588 -9.74 0.33 5.14
C ALA A 588 -9.67 1.73 4.55
N SER A 589 -10.70 2.13 3.79
CA SER A 589 -10.79 3.47 3.27
C SER A 589 -10.50 4.41 4.43
N HIS A 590 -9.33 5.06 4.44
CA HIS A 590 -8.95 6.01 5.47
C HIS A 590 -9.75 7.30 5.25
N GLY A 591 -11.06 7.20 5.49
CA GLY A 591 -11.84 8.28 6.06
C GLY A 591 -11.87 8.02 7.55
N SER A 592 -11.61 9.05 8.33
CA SER A 592 -11.99 9.14 9.75
C SER A 592 -13.29 8.37 10.04
N ASP A 593 -13.28 7.55 11.09
CA ASP A 593 -14.28 6.55 11.48
C ASP A 593 -14.33 5.29 10.61
N GLY A 594 -13.70 4.22 11.11
CA GLY A 594 -13.72 2.85 10.56
C GLY A 594 -15.10 2.16 10.55
N SER A 595 -16.20 2.92 10.51
CA SER A 595 -17.49 2.40 10.06
C SER A 595 -17.65 2.75 8.59
N VAL A 596 -17.59 1.76 7.70
CA VAL A 596 -18.46 1.85 6.52
C VAL A 596 -19.87 1.95 7.12
N SER A 597 -20.51 3.11 7.10
CA SER A 597 -21.87 3.30 7.63
C SER A 597 -22.93 3.06 6.55
N ALA A 598 -22.48 2.88 5.31
CA ALA A 598 -23.32 2.65 4.15
C ALA A 598 -23.97 1.27 4.20
N SER A 599 -25.29 1.26 3.97
CA SER A 599 -26.10 0.07 3.69
C SER A 599 -25.65 -0.63 2.39
N PRO A 600 -25.91 -1.93 2.23
CA PRO A 600 -25.62 -2.64 0.98
C PRO A 600 -26.17 -1.93 -0.26
N GLU A 601 -27.38 -1.37 -0.17
CA GLU A 601 -28.02 -0.63 -1.27
C GLU A 601 -27.24 0.64 -1.65
N GLU A 602 -26.75 1.40 -0.66
CA GLU A 602 -25.90 2.57 -0.88
C GLU A 602 -24.55 2.19 -1.49
N LEU A 603 -23.96 1.08 -1.05
CA LEU A 603 -22.71 0.57 -1.62
C LEU A 603 -22.89 0.16 -3.09
N VAL A 604 -23.99 -0.51 -3.43
CA VAL A 604 -24.31 -0.84 -4.84
C VAL A 604 -24.50 0.42 -5.66
N ALA A 605 -25.23 1.42 -5.15
CA ALA A 605 -25.39 2.70 -5.83
C ALA A 605 -24.05 3.41 -6.08
N GLN A 606 -23.13 3.37 -5.11
CA GLN A 606 -21.77 3.90 -5.28
C GLN A 606 -20.98 3.11 -6.32
N ALA A 607 -21.02 1.77 -6.27
CA ALA A 607 -20.33 0.91 -7.21
C ALA A 607 -20.78 1.15 -8.66
N VAL A 608 -22.06 1.44 -8.91
CA VAL A 608 -22.58 1.80 -10.23
C VAL A 608 -22.00 3.12 -10.77
N GLU A 609 -21.65 4.07 -9.89
CA GLU A 609 -21.06 5.36 -10.30
C GLU A 609 -19.53 5.29 -10.48
N ARG A 610 -18.84 4.34 -9.81
CA ARG A 610 -17.38 4.18 -9.89
C ARG A 610 -16.84 3.95 -11.32
N PRO A 611 -17.47 3.14 -12.21
CA PRO A 611 -17.06 3.03 -13.60
C PRO A 611 -17.05 4.37 -14.36
N LYS A 612 -17.99 5.27 -14.07
CA LYS A 612 -18.04 6.61 -14.69
C LYS A 612 -16.90 7.49 -14.19
N ALA A 613 -16.59 7.39 -12.90
CA ALA A 613 -15.46 8.10 -12.29
C ALA A 613 -14.11 7.57 -12.82
N LEU A 614 -14.00 6.26 -13.07
CA LEU A 614 -12.78 5.63 -13.57
C LEU A 614 -12.31 6.25 -14.89
N ALA A 615 -13.23 6.49 -15.84
CA ALA A 615 -12.89 7.13 -17.11
C ALA A 615 -12.30 8.55 -16.95
N PHE A 616 -12.82 9.31 -15.98
CA PHE A 616 -12.26 10.62 -15.63
C PHE A 616 -10.90 10.49 -14.94
N GLN A 617 -10.77 9.53 -14.03
CA GLN A 617 -9.53 9.26 -13.30
C GLN A 617 -8.41 8.83 -14.25
N ASP A 618 -8.66 7.88 -15.15
CA ASP A 618 -7.68 7.38 -16.14
C ASP A 618 -7.15 8.49 -17.07
N ALA A 619 -7.91 9.57 -17.24
CA ALA A 619 -7.49 10.74 -18.02
C ALA A 619 -6.61 11.73 -17.23
N LEU A 620 -6.48 11.57 -15.91
CA LEU A 620 -5.62 12.43 -15.08
C LEU A 620 -4.15 12.09 -15.31
N GLU A 621 -3.36 13.12 -15.60
CA GLU A 621 -1.92 12.98 -15.73
C GLU A 621 -1.20 13.45 -14.47
N PHE A 622 -0.06 12.85 -14.16
CA PHE A 622 0.77 13.22 -13.02
C PHE A 622 2.23 13.43 -13.43
N PRO A 623 3.00 14.23 -12.66
CA PRO A 623 4.45 14.21 -12.78
C PRO A 623 4.98 12.79 -12.61
N ASP A 624 6.03 12.45 -13.38
CA ASP A 624 6.75 11.18 -13.24
C ASP A 624 7.32 10.99 -11.82
N VAL A 625 7.72 12.09 -11.18
CA VAL A 625 8.09 12.14 -9.76
C VAL A 625 7.32 13.28 -9.10
N SER A 626 6.62 12.97 -8.02
CA SER A 626 5.90 13.95 -7.19
C SER A 626 6.61 14.11 -5.84
N VAL A 627 6.89 15.36 -5.44
CA VAL A 627 7.41 15.66 -4.10
C VAL A 627 6.24 16.05 -3.20
N GLY A 628 6.03 15.26 -2.14
CA GLY A 628 4.85 15.40 -1.27
C GLY A 628 3.62 14.69 -1.86
N ARG A 629 2.42 15.26 -1.65
CA ARG A 629 1.16 14.70 -2.15
C ARG A 629 1.10 14.79 -3.69
N PRO A 630 0.92 13.68 -4.42
CA PRO A 630 0.72 13.72 -5.87
C PRO A 630 -0.48 14.58 -6.24
N THR A 631 -0.31 15.46 -7.23
CA THR A 631 -1.36 16.33 -7.75
C THR A 631 -1.43 16.20 -9.26
N ALA A 632 -2.66 16.12 -9.77
CA ALA A 632 -2.88 15.98 -11.21
C ALA A 632 -2.42 17.26 -11.93
N LEU A 633 -1.83 17.07 -13.11
CA LEU A 633 -1.42 18.15 -13.99
C LEU A 633 -2.66 18.72 -14.69
N ILE A 634 -2.81 20.04 -14.66
CA ILE A 634 -3.86 20.75 -15.42
C ILE A 634 -3.54 20.73 -16.92
N ALA A 635 -2.26 20.78 -17.28
CA ALA A 635 -1.73 20.52 -18.61
C ALA A 635 -0.22 20.26 -18.52
N ARG A 636 0.29 19.21 -19.20
CA ARG A 636 1.73 18.96 -19.32
C ARG A 636 2.25 19.62 -20.60
N PRO A 637 3.10 20.67 -20.53
CA PRO A 637 3.62 21.30 -21.74
C PRO A 637 4.46 20.28 -22.53
N PRO A 638 4.33 20.26 -23.88
CA PRO A 638 5.17 19.40 -24.71
C PRO A 638 6.63 19.79 -24.53
N ARG A 639 7.51 18.81 -24.32
CA ARG A 639 8.95 19.04 -24.27
C ARG A 639 9.42 19.19 -25.70
N GLU A 640 10.02 20.33 -26.05
CA GLU A 640 10.63 20.49 -27.37
C GLU A 640 11.85 19.54 -27.45
N ALA A 641 11.79 18.59 -28.38
CA ALA A 641 12.93 17.76 -28.73
C ALA A 641 14.05 18.66 -29.26
N ALA A 642 15.10 18.89 -28.45
CA ALA A 642 16.25 19.67 -28.86
C ALA A 642 16.87 19.03 -30.11
N GLY A 643 16.67 19.63 -31.28
CA GLY A 643 17.20 19.12 -32.56
C GLY A 643 16.42 17.95 -33.19
N GLY A 644 15.19 17.65 -32.78
CA GLY A 644 14.39 16.56 -33.36
C GLY A 644 14.79 15.15 -32.89
N GLU A 645 15.62 15.06 -31.85
CA GLU A 645 16.00 13.81 -31.18
C GLU A 645 15.24 13.64 -29.87
N ILE A 646 14.71 12.44 -29.66
CA ILE A 646 14.13 11.99 -28.39
C ILE A 646 15.17 11.08 -27.74
N VAL A 647 15.61 11.47 -26.54
CA VAL A 647 16.64 10.73 -25.79
C VAL A 647 15.96 9.88 -24.72
N GLY A 648 16.23 8.59 -24.74
CA GLY A 648 15.85 7.65 -23.69
C GLY A 648 17.08 6.91 -23.17
N ARG A 649 16.93 5.63 -22.91
CA ARG A 649 18.00 4.73 -22.47
C ARG A 649 18.14 3.53 -23.39
N PRO A 650 19.37 3.12 -23.70
CA PRO A 650 19.60 1.91 -24.47
C PRO A 650 19.12 0.70 -23.67
N ALA A 651 18.23 -0.09 -24.26
CA ALA A 651 17.71 -1.32 -23.66
C ALA A 651 18.11 -2.55 -24.45
N SER A 652 18.05 -2.49 -25.78
CA SER A 652 18.49 -3.56 -26.69
C SER A 652 19.17 -2.95 -27.90
N ARG A 653 20.30 -3.55 -28.31
CA ARG A 653 21.19 -3.03 -29.35
C ARG A 653 20.59 -3.13 -30.75
N GLY A 654 21.14 -2.33 -31.66
CA GLY A 654 20.78 -2.30 -33.07
C GLY A 654 20.20 -0.95 -33.48
N THR A 655 20.28 -0.67 -34.77
CA THR A 655 19.75 0.56 -35.38
C THR A 655 18.81 0.18 -36.51
N VAL A 656 17.60 0.75 -36.50
CA VAL A 656 16.62 0.54 -37.56
C VAL A 656 15.85 1.82 -37.86
N ALA A 657 15.43 1.98 -39.11
CA ALA A 657 14.54 3.05 -39.52
C ALA A 657 13.19 2.45 -39.96
N GLY A 658 12.09 3.09 -39.57
CA GLY A 658 10.76 2.57 -39.80
C GLY A 658 9.66 3.61 -39.58
N VAL A 659 8.44 3.22 -39.89
CA VAL A 659 7.23 4.02 -39.67
C VAL A 659 6.76 3.81 -38.23
N VAL A 660 6.44 4.89 -37.53
CA VAL A 660 5.96 4.88 -36.16
C VAL A 660 4.52 4.38 -36.10
N ARG A 661 4.26 3.52 -35.12
CA ARG A 661 2.94 3.20 -34.59
C ARG A 661 2.87 3.61 -33.13
N VAL A 662 2.12 4.67 -32.83
CA VAL A 662 1.83 5.03 -31.43
C VAL A 662 0.64 4.21 -30.95
N ALA A 663 0.85 3.37 -29.95
CA ALA A 663 -0.19 2.56 -29.33
C ALA A 663 -0.21 2.81 -27.81
N ARG A 664 -1.31 3.38 -27.31
CA ARG A 664 -1.49 3.66 -25.87
C ARG A 664 -2.17 2.51 -25.15
N SER A 665 -2.90 1.69 -25.89
CA SER A 665 -3.56 0.49 -25.40
C SER A 665 -3.24 -0.72 -26.28
N ILE A 666 -3.54 -1.92 -25.76
CA ILE A 666 -3.44 -3.16 -26.53
C ILE A 666 -4.45 -3.20 -27.71
N VAL A 667 -5.51 -2.40 -27.64
CA VAL A 667 -6.49 -2.24 -28.72
C VAL A 667 -5.86 -1.48 -29.88
N ASP A 668 -5.14 -0.38 -29.60
CA ASP A 668 -4.42 0.38 -30.62
C ASP A 668 -3.32 -0.49 -31.27
N ALA A 669 -2.70 -1.37 -30.49
CA ALA A 669 -1.66 -2.28 -30.95
C ALA A 669 -2.18 -3.29 -32.00
N ARG A 670 -3.49 -3.55 -32.08
CA ARG A 670 -4.09 -4.44 -33.09
C ARG A 670 -3.85 -3.95 -34.52
N GLU A 671 -3.58 -2.65 -34.70
CA GLU A 671 -3.30 -2.05 -36.00
C GLU A 671 -1.83 -2.08 -36.41
N VAL A 672 -0.94 -2.57 -35.55
CA VAL A 672 0.49 -2.70 -35.84
C VAL A 672 0.70 -3.47 -37.14
N GLN A 673 1.48 -2.88 -38.04
CA GLN A 673 1.90 -3.51 -39.29
C GLN A 673 3.31 -4.10 -39.17
N PRO A 674 3.63 -5.14 -39.94
CA PRO A 674 4.97 -5.73 -39.95
C PRO A 674 6.05 -4.69 -40.28
N GLY A 675 7.08 -4.60 -39.44
CA GLY A 675 8.21 -3.68 -39.62
C GLY A 675 7.98 -2.25 -39.13
N GLU A 676 6.81 -1.93 -38.55
CA GLU A 676 6.61 -0.65 -37.85
C GLU A 676 7.46 -0.56 -36.57
N ILE A 677 7.68 0.67 -36.09
CA ILE A 677 8.31 0.99 -34.82
C ILE A 677 7.20 1.23 -33.81
N LEU A 678 7.06 0.34 -32.83
CA LEU A 678 6.04 0.47 -31.80
C LEU A 678 6.49 1.46 -30.73
N VAL A 679 5.69 2.51 -30.54
CA VAL A 679 5.88 3.53 -29.51
C VAL A 679 4.72 3.43 -28.52
N ALA A 680 5.01 3.04 -27.27
CA ALA A 680 3.99 2.79 -26.25
C ALA A 680 4.35 3.41 -24.89
N PRO A 681 3.39 3.79 -24.03
CA PRO A 681 3.71 4.40 -22.74
C PRO A 681 4.49 3.42 -21.83
N VAL A 682 4.01 2.18 -21.78
CA VAL A 682 4.57 1.06 -21.01
C VAL A 682 4.18 -0.23 -21.70
N THR A 683 4.98 -1.28 -21.53
CA THR A 683 4.68 -2.63 -22.04
C THR A 683 4.71 -3.64 -20.90
N ASP A 684 3.78 -4.60 -20.98
CA ASP A 684 3.73 -5.79 -20.14
C ASP A 684 3.75 -7.06 -21.02
N VAL A 685 3.49 -8.20 -20.41
CA VAL A 685 3.50 -9.51 -21.07
C VAL A 685 2.49 -9.60 -22.21
N GLY A 686 1.33 -8.94 -22.08
CA GLY A 686 0.30 -8.88 -23.12
C GLY A 686 0.79 -8.27 -24.44
N TRP A 687 1.80 -7.41 -24.40
CA TRP A 687 2.39 -6.76 -25.58
C TRP A 687 3.44 -7.61 -26.29
N THR A 688 3.96 -8.62 -25.60
CA THR A 688 5.10 -9.43 -26.06
C THR A 688 4.88 -10.08 -27.44
N PRO A 689 3.69 -10.61 -27.76
CA PRO A 689 3.43 -11.14 -29.10
C PRO A 689 3.70 -10.17 -30.26
N TYR A 690 3.44 -8.87 -30.07
CA TYR A 690 3.71 -7.85 -31.08
C TYR A 690 5.20 -7.66 -31.36
N PHE A 691 6.09 -8.08 -30.46
CA PHE A 691 7.54 -7.93 -30.63
C PHE A 691 8.07 -8.77 -31.79
N THR A 692 7.35 -9.83 -32.14
CA THR A 692 7.64 -10.63 -33.34
C THR A 692 7.26 -9.92 -34.63
N VAL A 693 6.49 -8.83 -34.59
CA VAL A 693 5.91 -8.14 -35.76
C VAL A 693 6.67 -6.85 -36.07
N ILE A 694 7.08 -6.14 -35.02
CA ILE A 694 7.69 -4.81 -35.10
C ILE A 694 9.18 -4.86 -35.43
N ALA A 695 9.73 -3.74 -35.91
CA ALA A 695 11.16 -3.58 -36.18
C ALA A 695 11.94 -2.99 -35.01
N ALA A 696 11.30 -2.19 -34.15
CA ALA A 696 11.87 -1.67 -32.91
C ALA A 696 10.79 -1.34 -31.89
N LEU A 697 11.19 -1.27 -30.61
CA LEU A 697 10.35 -0.86 -29.49
C LEU A 697 10.85 0.47 -28.89
N VAL A 698 9.94 1.39 -28.64
CA VAL A 698 10.20 2.63 -27.91
C VAL A 698 9.18 2.76 -26.79
N THR A 699 9.62 3.01 -25.55
CA THR A 699 8.69 3.26 -24.43
C THR A 699 8.98 4.54 -23.66
N ASP A 700 7.91 5.20 -23.18
CA ASP A 700 8.01 6.39 -22.33
C ASP A 700 8.52 6.03 -20.95
N ILE A 701 8.02 4.94 -20.37
CA ILE A 701 8.38 4.41 -19.06
C ILE A 701 9.08 3.07 -19.22
N GLY A 702 10.14 2.86 -18.44
CA GLY A 702 10.84 1.57 -18.37
C GLY A 702 12.27 1.70 -17.90
N SER A 703 12.90 0.58 -17.59
CA SER A 703 14.33 0.49 -17.27
C SER A 703 14.98 -0.61 -18.11
N SER A 704 16.31 -0.69 -18.09
CA SER A 704 17.04 -1.75 -18.79
C SER A 704 16.66 -3.15 -18.31
N VAL A 705 16.06 -3.31 -17.12
CA VAL A 705 15.64 -4.59 -16.54
C VAL A 705 14.12 -4.77 -16.53
N SER A 706 13.39 -3.90 -17.23
CA SER A 706 11.95 -4.03 -17.45
C SER A 706 11.62 -5.19 -18.41
N HIS A 707 10.38 -5.69 -18.33
CA HIS A 707 9.91 -6.81 -19.16
C HIS A 707 10.16 -6.58 -20.66
N GLY A 708 9.69 -5.44 -21.20
CA GLY A 708 9.88 -5.10 -22.60
C GLY A 708 11.35 -5.05 -23.03
N ALA A 709 12.23 -4.53 -22.16
CA ALA A 709 13.67 -4.47 -22.43
C ALA A 709 14.34 -5.86 -22.42
N VAL A 710 13.94 -6.75 -21.50
CA VAL A 710 14.46 -8.13 -21.41
C VAL A 710 14.08 -8.91 -22.66
N VAL A 711 12.79 -8.94 -23.00
CA VAL A 711 12.31 -9.68 -24.17
C VAL A 711 12.89 -9.09 -25.46
N ALA A 712 12.94 -7.76 -25.61
CA ALA A 712 13.52 -7.16 -26.81
C ALA A 712 14.99 -7.58 -27.03
N ARG A 713 15.78 -7.75 -25.96
CA ARG A 713 17.15 -8.25 -26.08
C ARG A 713 17.24 -9.71 -26.49
N GLU A 714 16.39 -10.56 -25.93
CA GLU A 714 16.36 -12.00 -26.25
C GLU A 714 16.01 -12.25 -27.73
N TYR A 715 15.20 -11.36 -28.31
CA TYR A 715 14.77 -11.42 -29.71
C TYR A 715 15.62 -10.55 -30.66
N GLY A 716 16.66 -9.87 -30.15
CA GLY A 716 17.50 -8.98 -30.95
C GLY A 716 16.76 -7.77 -31.53
N LEU A 717 15.64 -7.37 -30.92
CA LEU A 717 14.82 -6.24 -31.31
C LEU A 717 15.44 -4.94 -30.76
N PRO A 718 15.83 -3.95 -31.58
CA PRO A 718 16.29 -2.65 -31.11
C PRO A 718 15.28 -1.99 -30.17
N CYS A 719 15.74 -1.52 -29.00
CA CYS A 719 14.84 -1.01 -27.96
C CYS A 719 15.41 0.19 -27.22
N VAL A 720 14.60 1.25 -27.12
CA VAL A 720 14.86 2.46 -26.34
C VAL A 720 13.74 2.65 -25.33
N VAL A 721 14.08 2.73 -24.04
CA VAL A 721 13.10 2.90 -22.96
C VAL A 721 13.31 4.22 -22.23
N ASN A 722 12.39 4.60 -21.36
CA ASN A 722 12.50 5.81 -20.53
C ASN A 722 12.63 7.11 -21.35
N THR A 723 11.93 7.20 -22.48
CA THR A 723 11.89 8.40 -23.32
C THR A 723 11.05 9.52 -22.73
N ILE A 724 10.27 9.24 -21.68
CA ILE A 724 9.39 10.14 -20.93
C ILE A 724 8.15 10.59 -21.72
N ASP A 725 8.28 10.95 -23.00
CA ASP A 725 7.21 11.56 -23.79
C ASP A 725 7.21 11.22 -25.30
N ALA A 726 7.84 10.13 -25.72
CA ALA A 726 7.83 9.71 -27.13
C ALA A 726 6.40 9.50 -27.68
N THR A 727 5.48 8.96 -26.88
CA THR A 727 4.07 8.76 -27.31
C THR A 727 3.28 10.07 -27.48
N ARG A 728 3.82 11.19 -26.99
CA ARG A 728 3.24 12.54 -27.13
C ARG A 728 3.90 13.32 -28.26
N THR A 729 5.19 13.09 -28.46
CA THR A 729 6.02 13.80 -29.43
C THR A 729 5.89 13.20 -30.83
N LEU A 730 5.83 11.87 -30.94
CA LEU A 730 5.69 11.15 -32.20
C LEU A 730 4.21 10.92 -32.54
N ARG A 731 3.92 10.80 -33.83
CA ARG A 731 2.59 10.44 -34.35
C ARG A 731 2.69 9.17 -35.19
N THR A 732 1.64 8.37 -35.18
CA THR A 732 1.52 7.24 -36.12
C THR A 732 1.69 7.74 -37.55
N GLY A 733 2.56 7.07 -38.31
CA GLY A 733 2.95 7.47 -39.67
C GLY A 733 4.26 8.26 -39.74
N ASP A 734 4.78 8.79 -38.63
CA ASP A 734 6.09 9.45 -38.62
C ASP A 734 7.20 8.47 -39.00
N ARG A 735 8.23 8.94 -39.70
CA ARG A 735 9.41 8.13 -40.00
C ARG A 735 10.51 8.45 -39.01
N VAL A 736 11.04 7.45 -38.34
CA VAL A 736 12.10 7.63 -37.32
C VAL A 736 13.22 6.63 -37.51
N ARG A 737 14.40 6.97 -37.01
CA ARG A 737 15.52 6.06 -36.77
C ARG A 737 15.62 5.81 -35.27
N VAL A 738 15.56 4.55 -34.86
CA VAL A 738 15.79 4.12 -33.48
C VAL A 738 17.20 3.56 -33.40
N ASP A 739 18.01 4.15 -32.52
CA ASP A 739 19.35 3.70 -32.16
C ASP A 739 19.31 3.13 -30.74
N GLY A 740 19.19 1.81 -30.65
CA GLY A 740 19.12 1.06 -29.39
C GLY A 740 20.47 0.96 -28.66
N ASP A 741 21.58 1.23 -29.34
CA ASP A 741 22.92 1.27 -28.74
C ASP A 741 23.14 2.58 -27.97
N ARG A 742 22.71 3.70 -28.55
CA ARG A 742 22.84 5.04 -27.95
C ARG A 742 21.64 5.44 -27.11
N GLY A 743 20.49 4.78 -27.26
CA GLY A 743 19.24 5.14 -26.58
C GLY A 743 18.58 6.39 -27.19
N VAL A 744 18.66 6.56 -28.52
CA VAL A 744 18.18 7.78 -29.19
C VAL A 744 17.18 7.42 -30.29
N VAL A 745 16.11 8.23 -30.40
CA VAL A 745 15.14 8.16 -31.49
C VAL A 745 15.18 9.49 -32.25
N THR A 746 15.58 9.44 -33.53
CA THR A 746 15.71 10.62 -34.38
C THR A 746 14.58 10.64 -35.40
N ARG A 747 13.82 11.73 -35.48
CA ARG A 747 12.83 11.90 -36.56
C ARG A 747 13.56 12.10 -37.89
N LEU A 748 13.15 11.35 -38.91
CA LEU A 748 13.66 11.48 -40.26
C LEU A 748 12.74 12.43 -41.03
N GLU A 749 13.31 13.41 -41.71
CA GLU A 749 12.54 14.23 -42.66
C GLU A 749 11.99 13.31 -43.75
N GLY A 750 10.70 13.48 -44.02
CA GLY A 750 9.93 12.71 -45.01
C GLY A 750 10.12 13.22 -46.42
#